data_AF-A0A836UUZ2-F1
#
_entry.id   AF-A0A836UUZ2-F1
#
_cell.length_a   1.000
_cell.length_b   1.000
_cell.length_c   1.000
_cell.angle_alpha   90.00
_cell.angle_beta   90.00
_cell.angle_gamma   90.00
#
_symmetry.space_group_name_H-M   'P 1'
#
loop_
_entity.id
_entity.type
_entity.pdbx_description
1 polymer ?
#
loop_
_entity_poly.entity_id
_entity_poly.type
_entity_poly.pdbx_seq_one_letter_code
_entity_poly.pdbx_strand_id
1 'polypeptide(L)'
;MLDPMRWYWQIGLVAALLAGDVCAQQERTRIEVPLFEGGAGLDFYYLVSRAYEEARPDVLVDFYGDPRIADKVRVRILEGSLPEVSNAGLNYWSLIRNGEILPLDEFLHGPNWEGDRTWRESFMPGSLDRYEYEGRIYGIPLFYSIYAVWYNKNMFAEHGWQPPSTWHEFFVLCEQIRAADIWPLAFQGRYPGYIGSVIDNAYYHLAGPERYYEQKELAPGSFDNPEFVEALRLVQRTGQEYFQPGALGMSHTESQLEFFLGHTAMVFCGSWLKSEMLGKIPDGFRLGAFNFPRTEPTKADPNAINSGSGYFFVFKNSENPEIGVDFLRFMTSREMAGTFAEMRDILVAVDGAMEGRTTADMQDLVDMAQRATTSYGTAPGEGFPEMDQSLNDIRFKIVNGEITPAEAAKQLESAATAVRNRVANPDRITVRHVWKPALLLGLLGLAMAFWLYTTLRQWRKKQAGEVPRPSGNVRLSWLGVILFVGPAAIFYTLFVIVPSIKSFVWSSMRWDGLTDMTFVGFLHFQRLLFESDEFWIALSNNLFIMFMIPLCVLPLALFLAVCISREVIGAKLFRIAFFFPNILGGVAATLLWMHLYNPQGGPVNTVLVALGLEGFAGFAWLAQDNLYWALVPMSIWGAAGFNMILFLAAMESIPSSVYEAADIDGASPWRQFWSITIPLIWEVLSISIVFMVIGGMKAFEVIWLLTNQTPTTDNHVIGTRMVQAMFAEFKVGEATAIAVLLFLMVFFGTTATLRAMKREAVEF
;
A
#
# COMPACT_ATOMS: atom_id res chain seq x y z
N MET A 1 -61.54 -37.14 -44.18
CA MET A 1 -60.99 -38.28 -43.42
C MET A 1 -59.99 -37.71 -42.43
N LEU A 2 -60.24 -37.95 -41.14
CA LEU A 2 -59.56 -37.32 -40.01
C LEU A 2 -58.12 -37.83 -39.89
N ASP A 3 -57.16 -36.90 -39.84
CA ASP A 3 -55.73 -37.18 -39.75
C ASP A 3 -55.33 -37.54 -38.30
N PRO A 4 -54.69 -38.70 -38.02
CA PRO A 4 -54.36 -39.18 -36.67
C PRO A 4 -53.29 -38.38 -35.92
N MET A 5 -52.69 -37.36 -36.53
CA MET A 5 -51.51 -36.67 -35.99
C MET A 5 -51.76 -35.74 -34.79
N ARG A 6 -53.01 -35.42 -34.44
CA ARG A 6 -53.30 -34.51 -33.31
C ARG A 6 -53.24 -35.15 -31.92
N TRP A 7 -53.20 -36.48 -31.81
CA TRP A 7 -53.20 -37.16 -30.51
C TRP A 7 -51.80 -37.34 -29.89
N TYR A 8 -50.74 -37.41 -30.70
CA TYR A 8 -49.38 -37.60 -30.18
C TYR A 8 -48.81 -36.36 -29.47
N TRP A 9 -49.22 -35.15 -29.88
CA TRP A 9 -48.77 -33.91 -29.24
C TRP A 9 -49.45 -33.66 -27.88
N GLN A 10 -50.69 -34.10 -27.69
CA GLN A 10 -51.40 -33.90 -26.42
C GLN A 10 -50.96 -34.90 -25.34
N ILE A 11 -50.57 -36.12 -25.72
CA ILE A 11 -50.05 -37.11 -24.75
C ILE A 11 -48.58 -36.79 -24.39
N GLY A 12 -47.79 -36.26 -25.32
CA GLY A 12 -46.42 -35.79 -25.04
C GLY A 12 -46.37 -34.57 -24.10
N LEU A 13 -47.32 -33.64 -24.22
CA LEU A 13 -47.40 -32.49 -23.32
C LEU A 13 -47.88 -32.87 -21.91
N VAL A 14 -48.80 -33.83 -21.79
CA VAL A 14 -49.29 -34.31 -20.49
C VAL A 14 -48.24 -35.19 -19.78
N ALA A 15 -47.44 -35.96 -20.53
CA ALA A 15 -46.30 -36.68 -19.95
C ALA A 15 -45.17 -35.75 -19.49
N ALA A 16 -44.92 -34.62 -20.18
CA ALA A 16 -43.97 -33.60 -19.74
C ALA A 16 -44.47 -32.80 -18.52
N LEU A 17 -45.79 -32.60 -18.40
CA LEU A 17 -46.42 -31.94 -17.25
C LEU A 17 -46.57 -32.86 -16.02
N LEU A 18 -46.57 -34.20 -16.20
CA LEU A 18 -46.64 -35.17 -15.11
C LEU A 18 -45.28 -35.80 -14.75
N ALA A 19 -44.22 -35.56 -15.54
CA ALA A 19 -42.83 -35.87 -15.19
C ALA A 19 -42.09 -34.68 -14.54
N GLY A 20 -42.72 -33.50 -14.48
CA GLY A 20 -42.18 -32.31 -13.82
C GLY A 20 -42.21 -32.34 -12.29
N ASP A 21 -42.82 -33.37 -11.68
CA ASP A 21 -43.00 -33.49 -10.23
C ASP A 21 -42.08 -34.53 -9.55
N VAL A 22 -40.98 -34.94 -10.19
CA VAL A 22 -39.97 -35.82 -9.56
C VAL A 22 -38.56 -35.27 -9.76
N CYS A 23 -38.32 -34.10 -9.18
CA CYS A 23 -37.08 -33.70 -8.48
C CYS A 23 -37.25 -32.23 -8.12
N ALA A 24 -37.97 -31.95 -7.04
CA ALA A 24 -37.70 -30.73 -6.29
C ALA A 24 -36.25 -30.87 -5.79
N GLN A 25 -35.27 -30.41 -6.57
CA GLN A 25 -33.98 -30.03 -6.01
C GLN A 25 -34.34 -28.95 -4.99
N GLN A 26 -34.30 -29.32 -3.72
CA GLN A 26 -34.39 -28.38 -2.62
C GLN A 26 -33.37 -27.28 -2.92
N GLU A 27 -33.86 -26.07 -3.17
CA GLU A 27 -33.03 -24.94 -3.57
C GLU A 27 -32.05 -24.70 -2.41
N ARG A 28 -30.77 -25.06 -2.60
CA ARG A 28 -29.78 -24.99 -1.54
C ARG A 28 -29.65 -23.54 -1.08
N THR A 29 -29.65 -23.32 0.22
CA THR A 29 -29.41 -21.99 0.78
C THR A 29 -27.97 -21.58 0.45
N ARG A 30 -27.78 -20.39 -0.11
CA ARG A 30 -26.46 -19.89 -0.48
C ARG A 30 -25.95 -18.96 0.61
N ILE A 31 -24.67 -19.11 0.94
CA ILE A 31 -23.92 -18.12 1.73
C ILE A 31 -22.74 -17.62 0.93
N GLU A 32 -22.35 -16.38 1.16
CA GLU A 32 -21.23 -15.75 0.46
C GLU A 32 -20.07 -15.44 1.40
N VAL A 33 -18.87 -15.82 0.96
CA VAL A 33 -17.64 -15.75 1.77
C VAL A 33 -16.52 -15.07 0.98
N PRO A 34 -16.57 -13.75 0.77
CA PRO A 34 -15.48 -12.99 0.15
C PRO A 34 -14.27 -12.86 1.07
N LEU A 35 -13.11 -13.37 0.65
CA LEU A 35 -11.88 -13.34 1.45
C LEU A 35 -10.71 -12.59 0.79
N PHE A 36 -9.77 -12.13 1.62
CA PHE A 36 -8.52 -11.55 1.16
C PHE A 36 -7.58 -12.65 0.67
N GLU A 37 -7.13 -12.53 -0.58
CA GLU A 37 -6.13 -13.42 -1.16
C GLU A 37 -4.72 -12.94 -0.81
N GLY A 38 -4.15 -13.53 0.24
CA GLY A 38 -2.78 -13.26 0.71
C GLY A 38 -1.76 -14.32 0.28
N GLY A 39 -0.55 -14.25 0.85
CA GLY A 39 0.53 -15.22 0.57
C GLY A 39 0.17 -16.68 0.90
N ALA A 40 -0.81 -16.90 1.79
CA ALA A 40 -1.38 -18.20 2.14
C ALA A 40 -2.22 -18.87 1.01
N GLY A 41 -2.51 -18.15 -0.08
CA GLY A 41 -3.35 -18.63 -1.17
C GLY A 41 -4.80 -18.89 -0.76
N LEU A 42 -5.58 -19.45 -1.69
CA LEU A 42 -7.02 -19.73 -1.49
C LEU A 42 -7.34 -21.23 -1.37
N ASP A 43 -6.35 -22.11 -1.55
CA ASP A 43 -6.58 -23.56 -1.67
C ASP A 43 -7.27 -24.17 -0.45
N PHE A 44 -6.87 -23.76 0.76
CA PHE A 44 -7.51 -24.18 2.00
C PHE A 44 -8.99 -23.77 2.02
N TYR A 45 -9.31 -22.55 1.59
CA TYR A 45 -10.68 -22.03 1.63
C TYR A 45 -11.59 -22.72 0.60
N TYR A 46 -11.06 -23.09 -0.57
CA TYR A 46 -11.79 -23.96 -1.51
C TYR A 46 -12.05 -25.35 -0.93
N LEU A 47 -11.05 -25.93 -0.24
CA LEU A 47 -11.18 -27.23 0.40
C LEU A 47 -12.24 -27.22 1.50
N VAL A 48 -12.18 -26.27 2.43
CA VAL A 48 -13.13 -26.18 3.55
C VAL A 48 -14.55 -25.87 3.06
N SER A 49 -14.71 -25.07 2.01
CA SER A 49 -16.02 -24.81 1.41
C SER A 49 -16.67 -26.09 0.89
N ARG A 50 -15.92 -26.91 0.14
CA ARG A 50 -16.42 -28.20 -0.37
C ARG A 50 -16.71 -29.19 0.76
N ALA A 51 -15.83 -29.28 1.75
CA ALA A 51 -16.02 -30.16 2.90
C ALA A 51 -17.26 -29.75 3.72
N TYR A 52 -17.53 -28.45 3.82
CA TYR A 52 -18.75 -27.94 4.47
C TYR A 52 -20.00 -28.30 3.67
N GLU A 53 -20.00 -28.14 2.34
CA GLU A 53 -21.13 -28.53 1.48
C GLU A 53 -21.43 -30.03 1.54
N GLU A 54 -20.42 -30.88 1.77
CA GLU A 54 -20.60 -32.31 2.01
C GLU A 54 -21.23 -32.57 3.39
N ALA A 55 -20.83 -31.83 4.42
CA ALA A 55 -21.39 -31.92 5.77
C ALA A 55 -22.80 -31.30 5.89
N ARG A 56 -23.11 -30.31 5.05
CA ARG A 56 -24.37 -29.56 4.97
C ARG A 56 -24.86 -29.52 3.51
N PRO A 57 -25.43 -30.62 2.98
CA PRO A 57 -25.88 -30.71 1.59
C PRO A 57 -27.01 -29.74 1.23
N ASP A 58 -27.66 -29.15 2.24
CA ASP A 58 -28.65 -28.09 2.16
C ASP A 58 -28.06 -26.71 1.86
N VAL A 59 -26.75 -26.52 2.00
CA VAL A 59 -26.04 -25.25 1.83
C VAL A 59 -25.10 -25.29 0.62
N LEU A 60 -24.91 -24.14 -0.01
CA LEU A 60 -23.88 -23.90 -1.03
C LEU A 60 -23.05 -22.68 -0.62
N VAL A 61 -21.73 -22.79 -0.68
CA VAL A 61 -20.80 -21.72 -0.28
C VAL A 61 -20.28 -21.02 -1.53
N ASP A 62 -20.72 -19.78 -1.76
CA ASP A 62 -20.17 -18.92 -2.81
C ASP A 62 -18.90 -18.25 -2.28
N PHE A 63 -17.78 -18.88 -2.57
CA PHE A 63 -16.46 -18.47 -2.11
C PHE A 63 -15.64 -17.84 -3.24
N TYR A 64 -15.04 -16.68 -2.97
CA TYR A 64 -14.05 -16.07 -3.86
C TYR A 64 -13.04 -15.22 -3.08
N GLY A 65 -11.81 -15.16 -3.61
CA GLY A 65 -10.74 -14.32 -3.08
C GLY A 65 -10.33 -13.20 -4.04
N ASP A 66 -9.87 -12.08 -3.49
CA ASP A 66 -9.22 -11.00 -4.25
C ASP A 66 -8.23 -10.24 -3.36
N PRO A 67 -7.03 -9.87 -3.83
CA PRO A 67 -6.13 -9.01 -3.05
C PRO A 67 -6.72 -7.63 -2.69
N ARG A 68 -7.73 -7.17 -3.43
CA ARG A 68 -8.50 -5.94 -3.18
C ARG A 68 -9.92 -6.23 -2.70
N ILE A 69 -10.13 -7.35 -2.00
CA ILE A 69 -11.46 -7.74 -1.52
C ILE A 69 -12.14 -6.65 -0.68
N ALA A 70 -11.36 -5.86 0.08
CA ALA A 70 -11.88 -4.78 0.91
C ALA A 70 -12.64 -3.72 0.08
N ASP A 71 -12.15 -3.41 -1.12
CA ASP A 71 -12.83 -2.47 -2.02
C ASP A 71 -14.19 -3.02 -2.48
N LYS A 72 -14.24 -4.32 -2.79
CA LYS A 72 -15.47 -4.99 -3.24
C LYS A 72 -16.49 -5.08 -2.12
N VAL A 73 -16.08 -5.55 -0.94
CA VAL A 73 -16.98 -5.71 0.22
C VAL A 73 -17.47 -4.34 0.70
N ARG A 74 -16.64 -3.29 0.67
CA ARG A 74 -17.07 -1.92 0.99
C ARG A 74 -18.21 -1.44 0.10
N VAL A 75 -18.13 -1.64 -1.22
CA VAL A 75 -19.21 -1.26 -2.14
C VAL A 75 -20.51 -1.98 -1.78
N ARG A 76 -20.41 -3.27 -1.47
CA ARG A 76 -21.55 -4.10 -1.08
C ARG A 76 -22.20 -3.68 0.24
N ILE A 77 -21.40 -3.25 1.22
CA ILE A 77 -21.90 -2.66 2.48
C ILE A 77 -22.72 -1.40 2.17
N LEU A 78 -22.19 -0.50 1.33
CA LEU A 78 -22.88 0.74 0.96
C LEU A 78 -24.17 0.50 0.15
N GLU A 79 -24.24 -0.60 -0.61
CA GLU A 79 -25.43 -1.00 -1.38
C GLU A 79 -26.45 -1.79 -0.53
N GLY A 80 -26.07 -2.21 0.69
CA GLY A 80 -26.89 -3.03 1.57
C GLY A 80 -26.92 -4.53 1.20
N SER A 81 -26.08 -4.97 0.26
CA SER A 81 -25.98 -6.37 -0.16
C SER A 81 -24.86 -7.08 0.61
N LEU A 82 -25.04 -7.32 1.91
CA LEU A 82 -23.98 -7.81 2.80
C LEU A 82 -23.67 -9.31 2.58
N PRO A 83 -22.38 -9.71 2.47
CA PRO A 83 -22.01 -11.13 2.54
C PRO A 83 -22.22 -11.68 3.96
N GLU A 84 -22.35 -13.00 4.11
CA GLU A 84 -22.43 -13.62 5.44
C GLU A 84 -21.12 -13.51 6.21
N VAL A 85 -19.98 -13.85 5.58
CA VAL A 85 -18.68 -13.96 6.26
C VAL A 85 -17.59 -13.25 5.47
N SER A 86 -16.70 -12.50 6.14
CA SER A 86 -15.50 -11.97 5.48
C SER A 86 -14.32 -11.81 6.44
N ASN A 87 -13.10 -11.80 5.87
CA ASN A 87 -11.88 -11.34 6.53
C ASN A 87 -11.27 -10.12 5.81
N ALA A 88 -12.04 -9.44 4.96
CA ALA A 88 -11.58 -8.27 4.21
C ALA A 88 -11.05 -7.18 5.14
N GLY A 89 -9.94 -6.52 4.77
CA GLY A 89 -9.35 -5.43 5.56
C GLY A 89 -10.21 -4.16 5.62
N LEU A 90 -11.25 -4.18 6.45
CA LEU A 90 -12.20 -3.09 6.67
C LEU A 90 -11.99 -2.45 8.05
N ASN A 91 -12.58 -1.27 8.27
CA ASN A 91 -12.67 -0.68 9.60
C ASN A 91 -13.77 -1.38 10.42
N TYR A 92 -13.50 -2.60 10.89
CA TYR A 92 -14.47 -3.38 11.66
C TYR A 92 -14.85 -2.71 12.97
N TRP A 93 -13.99 -1.90 13.58
CA TRP A 93 -14.37 -1.13 14.78
C TRP A 93 -15.51 -0.14 14.51
N SER A 94 -15.53 0.51 13.34
CA SER A 94 -16.65 1.35 12.90
C SER A 94 -17.93 0.51 12.73
N LEU A 95 -17.81 -0.64 12.04
CA LEU A 95 -18.94 -1.55 11.79
C LEU A 95 -19.50 -2.17 13.09
N ILE A 96 -18.64 -2.54 14.05
CA ILE A 96 -19.01 -3.09 15.36
C ILE A 96 -19.76 -2.03 16.17
N ARG A 97 -19.24 -0.80 16.27
CA ARG A 97 -19.87 0.30 17.02
C ARG A 97 -21.23 0.71 16.43
N ASN A 98 -21.42 0.54 15.12
CA ASN A 98 -22.70 0.78 14.46
C ASN A 98 -23.66 -0.42 14.51
N GLY A 99 -23.21 -1.56 15.05
CA GLY A 99 -24.02 -2.76 15.17
C GLY A 99 -24.26 -3.51 13.86
N GLU A 100 -23.36 -3.36 12.89
CA GLU A 100 -23.40 -4.06 11.58
C GLU A 100 -22.74 -5.44 11.61
N ILE A 101 -21.88 -5.70 12.59
CA ILE A 101 -21.27 -7.02 12.82
C ILE A 101 -22.04 -7.78 13.90
N LEU A 102 -22.26 -9.06 13.67
CA LEU A 102 -22.97 -9.95 14.59
C LEU A 102 -22.11 -10.23 15.83
N PRO A 103 -22.61 -10.01 17.06
CA PRO A 103 -21.96 -10.50 18.27
C PRO A 103 -22.03 -12.03 18.33
N LEU A 104 -20.92 -12.69 18.67
CA LEU A 104 -20.75 -14.14 18.57
C LEU A 104 -20.74 -14.85 19.94
N ASP A 105 -20.87 -14.11 21.03
CA ASP A 105 -20.77 -14.63 22.40
C ASP A 105 -21.77 -15.77 22.68
N GLU A 106 -23.04 -15.62 22.30
CA GLU A 106 -24.05 -16.66 22.49
C GLU A 106 -23.70 -17.96 21.75
N PHE A 107 -23.14 -17.85 20.53
CA PHE A 107 -22.72 -19.01 19.74
C PHE A 107 -21.46 -19.68 20.31
N LEU A 108 -20.54 -18.88 20.84
CA LEU A 108 -19.30 -19.36 21.46
C LEU A 108 -19.56 -20.20 22.73
N HIS A 109 -20.70 -20.01 23.40
CA HIS A 109 -21.15 -20.85 24.51
C HIS A 109 -21.72 -22.21 24.06
N GLY A 110 -22.07 -22.36 22.79
CA GLY A 110 -22.51 -23.62 22.20
C GLY A 110 -21.37 -24.63 22.03
N PRO A 111 -21.69 -25.88 21.63
CA PRO A 111 -20.68 -26.89 21.33
C PRO A 111 -19.85 -26.49 20.11
N ASN A 112 -18.56 -26.84 20.14
CA ASN A 112 -17.71 -26.83 18.95
C ASN A 112 -18.19 -27.86 17.91
N TRP A 113 -17.52 -27.93 16.76
CA TRP A 113 -17.94 -28.84 15.69
C TRP A 113 -17.90 -30.31 16.10
N GLU A 114 -16.90 -30.71 16.89
CA GLU A 114 -16.72 -32.07 17.39
C GLU A 114 -17.70 -32.45 18.50
N GLY A 115 -18.26 -31.45 19.21
CA GLY A 115 -19.20 -31.63 20.31
C GLY A 115 -18.57 -32.04 21.65
N ASP A 116 -17.25 -31.97 21.79
CA ASP A 116 -16.51 -32.41 22.99
C ASP A 116 -16.24 -31.29 24.01
N ARG A 117 -16.31 -30.03 23.58
CA ARG A 117 -16.15 -28.83 24.42
C ARG A 117 -16.96 -27.66 23.85
N THR A 118 -17.00 -26.53 24.55
CA THR A 118 -17.61 -25.33 23.97
C THR A 118 -16.76 -24.79 22.82
N TRP A 119 -17.37 -24.06 21.90
CA TRP A 119 -16.62 -23.46 20.78
C TRP A 119 -15.58 -22.45 21.30
N ARG A 120 -15.90 -21.68 22.35
CA ARG A 120 -14.94 -20.81 23.04
C ARG A 120 -13.70 -21.54 23.55
N GLU A 121 -13.87 -22.70 24.20
CA GLU A 121 -12.76 -23.51 24.74
C GLU A 121 -11.94 -24.24 23.67
N SER A 122 -12.32 -24.11 22.39
CA SER A 122 -11.55 -24.66 21.27
C SER A 122 -10.40 -23.76 20.85
N PHE A 123 -10.33 -22.51 21.35
CA PHE A 123 -9.32 -21.54 20.94
C PHE A 123 -8.22 -21.36 21.97
N MET A 124 -7.01 -21.04 21.51
CA MET A 124 -5.86 -20.72 22.36
C MET A 124 -6.12 -19.50 23.26
N PRO A 125 -5.54 -19.44 24.46
CA PRO A 125 -5.70 -18.31 25.37
C PRO A 125 -5.38 -16.95 24.71
N GLY A 126 -6.27 -15.98 24.89
CA GLY A 126 -6.14 -14.61 24.38
C GLY A 126 -6.40 -14.43 22.88
N SER A 127 -6.66 -15.51 22.13
CA SER A 127 -6.90 -15.40 20.68
C SER A 127 -8.26 -14.79 20.33
N LEU A 128 -9.26 -14.90 21.19
CA LEU A 128 -10.59 -14.31 20.98
C LEU A 128 -10.71 -12.86 21.48
N ASP A 129 -9.79 -12.41 22.32
CA ASP A 129 -9.92 -11.16 23.09
C ASP A 129 -9.74 -9.90 22.22
N ARG A 130 -9.14 -10.00 21.02
CA ARG A 130 -8.76 -8.85 20.19
C ARG A 130 -9.94 -8.04 19.64
N TYR A 131 -11.08 -8.67 19.39
CA TYR A 131 -12.29 -7.99 18.93
C TYR A 131 -13.40 -8.11 19.97
N GLU A 132 -13.05 -7.90 21.23
CA GLU A 132 -14.00 -7.72 22.31
C GLU A 132 -14.44 -6.25 22.41
N TYR A 133 -15.75 -6.01 22.44
CA TYR A 133 -16.33 -4.69 22.65
C TYR A 133 -17.52 -4.80 23.59
N GLU A 134 -17.51 -4.01 24.67
CA GLU A 134 -18.55 -4.03 25.72
C GLU A 134 -18.86 -5.45 26.27
N GLY A 135 -17.83 -6.30 26.40
CA GLY A 135 -17.95 -7.67 26.91
C GLY A 135 -18.45 -8.70 25.89
N ARG A 136 -18.58 -8.34 24.61
CA ARG A 136 -19.02 -9.21 23.52
C ARG A 136 -17.91 -9.43 22.50
N ILE A 137 -17.87 -10.61 21.89
CA ILE A 137 -16.83 -11.01 20.95
C ILE A 137 -17.38 -10.97 19.52
N TYR A 138 -16.64 -10.35 18.61
CA TYR A 138 -17.09 -10.14 17.22
C TYR A 138 -16.23 -10.82 16.16
N GLY A 139 -15.00 -11.21 16.50
CA GLY A 139 -14.05 -11.80 15.56
C GLY A 139 -13.71 -13.25 15.91
N ILE A 140 -13.73 -14.14 14.92
CA ILE A 140 -13.27 -15.53 15.06
C ILE A 140 -11.86 -15.69 14.48
N PRO A 141 -10.86 -16.09 15.29
CA PRO A 141 -9.50 -16.30 14.81
C PRO A 141 -9.38 -17.65 14.12
N LEU A 142 -8.64 -17.71 13.01
CA LEU A 142 -8.19 -18.96 12.40
C LEU A 142 -6.66 -19.05 12.42
N PHE A 143 -6.01 -18.06 11.84
CA PHE A 143 -4.56 -17.94 11.83
C PHE A 143 -4.05 -17.41 13.16
N TYR A 144 -3.02 -18.02 13.76
CA TYR A 144 -2.40 -17.53 14.99
C TYR A 144 -0.95 -17.10 14.73
N SER A 145 -0.72 -15.79 14.79
CA SER A 145 0.59 -15.20 14.54
C SER A 145 1.35 -15.04 15.84
N ILE A 146 2.62 -15.46 15.87
CA ILE A 146 3.56 -15.11 16.95
C ILE A 146 4.71 -14.35 16.34
N TYR A 147 5.04 -13.18 16.88
CA TYR A 147 6.27 -12.49 16.54
C TYR A 147 7.42 -13.03 17.39
N ALA A 148 8.49 -13.47 16.73
CA ALA A 148 9.59 -14.17 17.37
C ALA A 148 10.93 -13.83 16.72
N VAL A 149 12.01 -14.33 17.32
CA VAL A 149 13.33 -14.38 16.70
C VAL A 149 13.52 -15.75 16.10
N TRP A 150 13.71 -15.81 14.79
CA TRP A 150 14.08 -17.01 14.07
C TRP A 150 15.59 -17.11 13.98
N TYR A 151 16.12 -18.33 14.05
CA TYR A 151 17.55 -18.58 13.98
C TYR A 151 17.90 -19.84 13.19
N ASN A 152 19.13 -19.86 12.66
CA ASN A 152 19.66 -20.99 11.92
C ASN A 152 20.18 -22.05 12.90
N LYS A 153 19.43 -23.16 13.10
CA LYS A 153 19.82 -24.23 14.03
C LYS A 153 21.12 -24.93 13.64
N ASN A 154 21.43 -25.02 12.35
CA ASN A 154 22.69 -25.61 11.89
C ASN A 154 23.87 -24.76 12.37
N MET A 155 23.79 -23.45 12.14
CA MET A 155 24.83 -22.50 12.54
C MET A 155 24.98 -22.40 14.07
N PHE A 156 23.88 -22.36 14.81
CA PHE A 156 23.93 -22.36 16.28
C PHE A 156 24.58 -23.63 16.83
N ALA A 157 24.29 -24.80 16.24
CA ALA A 157 24.92 -26.06 16.66
C ALA A 157 26.42 -26.09 16.34
N GLU A 158 26.84 -25.54 15.20
CA GLU A 158 28.25 -25.47 14.79
C GLU A 158 29.08 -24.60 15.75
N HIS A 159 28.54 -23.44 16.14
CA HIS A 159 29.23 -22.48 17.00
C HIS A 159 28.96 -22.67 18.51
N GLY A 160 28.07 -23.60 18.88
CA GLY A 160 27.70 -23.84 20.28
C GLY A 160 26.85 -22.73 20.91
N TRP A 161 26.22 -21.89 20.10
CA TRP A 161 25.36 -20.80 20.57
C TRP A 161 24.04 -21.32 21.13
N GLN A 162 23.47 -20.58 22.07
CA GLN A 162 22.20 -20.90 22.71
C GLN A 162 21.19 -19.76 22.53
N PRO A 163 19.90 -20.07 22.32
CA PRO A 163 18.85 -19.06 22.31
C PRO A 163 18.82 -18.26 23.63
N PRO A 164 18.89 -16.92 23.58
CA PRO A 164 18.85 -16.07 24.76
C PRO A 164 17.42 -15.92 25.28
N SER A 165 17.28 -15.78 26.59
CA SER A 165 16.00 -15.48 27.25
C SER A 165 15.84 -14.00 27.60
N THR A 166 16.95 -13.27 27.71
CA THR A 166 16.96 -11.85 28.12
C THR A 166 17.71 -10.99 27.11
N TRP A 167 17.38 -9.69 27.05
CA TRP A 167 18.08 -8.76 26.14
C TRP A 167 19.57 -8.64 26.44
N HIS A 168 19.99 -8.84 27.69
CA HIS A 168 21.42 -8.88 28.03
C HIS A 168 22.12 -10.07 27.36
N GLU A 169 21.55 -11.28 27.52
CA GLU A 169 22.04 -12.50 26.85
C GLU A 169 21.99 -12.36 25.32
N PHE A 170 20.95 -11.71 24.80
CA PHE A 170 20.79 -11.45 23.37
C PHE A 170 21.95 -10.62 22.83
N PHE A 171 22.32 -9.51 23.49
CA PHE A 171 23.46 -8.72 23.07
C PHE A 171 24.79 -9.46 23.20
N VAL A 172 24.96 -10.28 24.25
CA VAL A 172 26.15 -11.15 24.37
C VAL A 172 26.24 -12.14 23.20
N LEU A 173 25.11 -12.75 22.81
CA LEU A 173 25.05 -13.63 21.64
C LEU A 173 25.36 -12.86 20.35
N CYS A 174 24.84 -11.66 20.17
CA CYS A 174 25.17 -10.82 19.02
C CYS A 174 26.67 -10.54 18.92
N GLU A 175 27.36 -10.23 20.03
CA GLU A 175 28.82 -10.07 20.03
C GLU A 175 29.56 -11.37 19.67
N GLN A 176 29.08 -12.52 20.13
CA GLN A 176 29.64 -13.83 19.76
C GLN A 176 29.49 -14.11 18.27
N ILE A 177 28.33 -13.77 17.69
CA ILE A 177 28.07 -13.93 16.26
C ILE A 177 28.96 -12.99 15.43
N ARG A 178 29.11 -11.73 15.87
CA ARG A 178 30.03 -10.78 15.23
C ARG A 178 31.48 -11.26 15.27
N ALA A 179 31.91 -11.88 16.36
CA ALA A 179 33.24 -12.46 16.48
C ALA A 179 33.48 -13.65 15.50
N ALA A 180 32.42 -14.26 14.98
CA ALA A 180 32.47 -15.27 13.93
C ALA A 180 32.38 -14.69 12.51
N ASP A 181 32.48 -13.36 12.35
CA ASP A 181 32.37 -12.64 11.07
C ASP A 181 31.01 -12.82 10.37
N ILE A 182 29.95 -13.01 11.16
CA ILE A 182 28.56 -13.15 10.70
C ILE A 182 27.75 -11.96 11.22
N TRP A 183 26.76 -11.52 10.44
CA TRP A 183 25.82 -10.50 10.92
C TRP A 183 24.77 -11.13 11.85
N PRO A 184 24.53 -10.59 13.06
CA PRO A 184 23.58 -11.21 13.98
C PRO A 184 22.15 -11.26 13.45
N LEU A 185 21.68 -10.17 12.85
CA LEU A 185 20.26 -10.01 12.53
C LEU A 185 20.04 -9.54 11.09
N ALA A 186 19.12 -10.22 10.42
CA ALA A 186 18.48 -9.72 9.22
C ALA A 186 17.33 -8.75 9.58
N PHE A 187 17.25 -7.62 8.87
CA PHE A 187 16.18 -6.64 8.98
C PHE A 187 15.73 -6.06 7.64
N GLN A 188 14.44 -5.75 7.55
CA GLN A 188 13.71 -5.27 6.38
C GLN A 188 13.27 -3.81 6.57
N GLY A 189 14.22 -2.87 6.48
CA GLY A 189 13.96 -1.49 6.87
C GLY A 189 13.11 -0.67 5.89
N ARG A 190 12.76 -1.21 4.71
CA ARG A 190 11.65 -0.64 3.90
C ARG A 190 10.30 -0.77 4.60
N TYR A 191 10.19 -1.67 5.58
CA TYR A 191 9.01 -1.90 6.41
C TYR A 191 9.31 -1.57 7.88
N PRO A 192 9.37 -0.28 8.26
CA PRO A 192 9.68 0.11 9.63
C PRO A 192 8.67 -0.46 10.64
N GLY A 193 7.45 -0.84 10.21
CA GLY A 193 6.46 -1.51 11.04
C GLY A 193 6.94 -2.81 11.71
N TYR A 194 7.88 -3.56 11.11
CA TYR A 194 8.37 -4.82 11.70
C TYR A 194 9.11 -4.62 13.02
N ILE A 195 9.74 -3.46 13.23
CA ILE A 195 10.41 -3.17 14.50
C ILE A 195 9.41 -2.82 15.61
N GLY A 196 8.15 -2.52 15.24
CA GLY A 196 7.08 -2.22 16.17
C GLY A 196 6.85 -3.33 17.19
N SER A 197 6.88 -4.59 16.77
CA SER A 197 6.70 -5.73 17.68
C SER A 197 7.82 -5.87 18.72
N VAL A 198 9.05 -5.45 18.37
CA VAL A 198 10.20 -5.43 19.28
C VAL A 198 10.06 -4.29 20.30
N ILE A 199 9.64 -3.10 19.85
CA ILE A 199 9.32 -1.96 20.74
C ILE A 199 8.20 -2.35 21.71
N ASP A 200 7.13 -2.94 21.18
CA ASP A 200 5.97 -3.39 21.96
C ASP A 200 6.35 -4.45 22.99
N ASN A 201 7.19 -5.42 22.61
CA ASN A 201 7.73 -6.41 23.56
C ASN A 201 8.51 -5.74 24.69
N ALA A 202 9.49 -4.90 24.36
CA ALA A 202 10.31 -4.25 25.36
C ALA A 202 9.45 -3.37 26.28
N TYR A 203 8.53 -2.60 25.71
CA TYR A 203 7.63 -1.74 26.49
C TYR A 203 6.69 -2.54 27.38
N TYR A 204 6.07 -3.61 26.86
CA TYR A 204 5.19 -4.48 27.64
C TYR A 204 5.90 -5.05 28.88
N HIS A 205 7.14 -5.54 28.71
CA HIS A 205 7.91 -6.07 29.83
C HIS A 205 8.41 -4.99 30.80
N LEU A 206 8.77 -3.79 30.33
CA LEU A 206 9.25 -2.70 31.20
C LEU A 206 8.11 -2.00 31.95
N ALA A 207 6.98 -1.77 31.27
CA ALA A 207 5.87 -0.97 31.75
C ALA A 207 4.78 -1.80 32.44
N GLY A 208 4.60 -3.05 32.02
CA GLY A 208 3.55 -3.95 32.48
C GLY A 208 2.27 -3.88 31.61
N PRO A 209 1.35 -4.85 31.76
CA PRO A 209 0.19 -5.00 30.87
C PRO A 209 -0.77 -3.80 30.88
N GLU A 210 -1.08 -3.26 32.06
CA GLU A 210 -2.00 -2.13 32.24
C GLU A 210 -1.54 -0.91 31.42
N ARG A 211 -0.28 -0.50 31.64
CA ARG A 211 0.30 0.66 30.97
C ARG A 211 0.51 0.45 29.46
N TYR A 212 0.76 -0.79 29.03
CA TYR A 212 0.82 -1.13 27.61
C TYR A 212 -0.52 -0.84 26.91
N TYR A 213 -1.64 -1.28 27.48
CA TYR A 213 -2.95 -1.04 26.88
C TYR A 213 -3.43 0.41 27.05
N GLU A 214 -3.09 1.08 28.15
CA GLU A 214 -3.27 2.54 28.26
C GLU A 214 -2.56 3.31 27.14
N GLN A 215 -1.38 2.85 26.71
CA GLN A 215 -0.68 3.44 25.57
C GLN A 215 -1.45 3.27 24.26
N LYS A 216 -2.13 2.14 24.05
CA LYS A 216 -2.95 1.90 22.84
C LYS A 216 -4.18 2.80 22.79
N GLU A 217 -4.71 3.16 23.96
CA GLU A 217 -5.77 4.15 24.15
C GLU A 217 -5.27 5.61 24.16
N LEU A 218 -3.98 5.83 23.94
CA LEU A 218 -3.32 7.13 24.02
C LEU A 218 -3.61 7.84 25.35
N ALA A 219 -3.55 7.16 26.49
CA ALA A 219 -3.64 7.83 27.79
C ALA A 219 -2.54 8.92 27.94
N PRO A 220 -2.76 10.00 28.70
CA PRO A 220 -1.71 11.00 28.92
C PRO A 220 -0.43 10.39 29.52
N GLY A 221 0.74 10.65 28.92
CA GLY A 221 2.02 10.10 29.38
C GLY A 221 2.33 8.68 28.87
N SER A 222 1.59 8.24 27.84
CA SER A 222 1.75 6.95 27.17
C SER A 222 3.12 6.76 26.54
N PHE A 223 3.72 7.81 26.00
CA PHE A 223 5.00 7.75 25.30
C PHE A 223 6.11 8.47 26.08
N ASP A 224 5.81 9.59 26.75
CA ASP A 224 6.80 10.36 27.52
C ASP A 224 7.03 9.74 28.91
N ASN A 225 7.66 8.57 28.95
CA ASN A 225 7.99 7.85 30.18
C ASN A 225 9.30 7.05 30.06
N PRO A 226 9.99 6.79 31.19
CA PRO A 226 11.31 6.16 31.15
C PRO A 226 11.29 4.74 30.57
N GLU A 227 10.22 3.98 30.79
CA GLU A 227 10.07 2.63 30.25
C GLU A 227 10.02 2.62 28.71
N PHE A 228 9.26 3.54 28.11
CA PHE A 228 9.18 3.64 26.65
C PHE A 228 10.48 4.17 26.04
N VAL A 229 11.14 5.13 26.71
CA VAL A 229 12.46 5.61 26.28
C VAL A 229 13.50 4.48 26.31
N GLU A 230 13.45 3.58 27.29
CA GLU A 230 14.32 2.40 27.34
C GLU A 230 13.99 1.38 26.23
N ALA A 231 12.70 1.14 25.95
CA ALA A 231 12.29 0.30 24.82
C ALA A 231 12.85 0.84 23.48
N LEU A 232 12.77 2.16 23.26
CA LEU A 232 13.34 2.80 22.07
C LEU A 232 14.87 2.75 22.03
N ARG A 233 15.55 2.88 23.18
CA ARG A 233 17.02 2.79 23.29
C ARG A 233 17.52 1.40 22.90
N LEU A 234 16.85 0.37 23.37
CA LEU A 234 17.16 -1.03 23.05
C LEU A 234 17.04 -1.29 21.53
N VAL A 235 15.95 -0.80 20.92
CA VAL A 235 15.74 -0.92 19.47
C VAL A 235 16.78 -0.12 18.68
N GLN A 236 17.09 1.10 19.12
CA GLN A 236 18.14 1.92 18.50
C GLN A 236 19.49 1.19 18.52
N ARG A 237 19.90 0.66 19.67
CA ARG A 237 21.13 -0.12 19.79
C ARG A 237 21.11 -1.31 18.83
N THR A 238 20.00 -2.05 18.80
CA THR A 238 19.85 -3.21 17.92
C THR A 238 20.02 -2.84 16.45
N GLY A 239 19.38 -1.75 16.03
CA GLY A 239 19.44 -1.29 14.65
C GLY A 239 20.80 -0.76 14.21
N GLN A 240 21.51 -0.08 15.11
CA GLN A 240 22.80 0.54 14.82
C GLN A 240 23.97 -0.45 14.89
N GLU A 241 23.88 -1.49 15.73
CA GLU A 241 25.00 -2.39 15.99
C GLU A 241 24.90 -3.75 15.30
N TYR A 242 23.68 -4.27 15.04
CA TYR A 242 23.51 -5.70 14.74
C TYR A 242 22.74 -6.03 13.45
N PHE A 243 22.15 -5.04 12.78
CA PHE A 243 21.54 -5.26 11.46
C PHE A 243 22.58 -5.33 10.35
N GLN A 244 22.29 -6.14 9.33
CA GLN A 244 23.15 -6.32 8.17
C GLN A 244 23.27 -5.07 7.30
N PRO A 245 24.38 -4.87 6.55
CA PRO A 245 24.57 -3.74 5.66
C PRO A 245 23.44 -3.65 4.63
N GLY A 246 22.96 -2.43 4.41
CA GLY A 246 21.88 -2.17 3.46
C GLY A 246 20.47 -2.52 3.97
N ALA A 247 20.31 -2.98 5.22
CA ALA A 247 19.02 -3.40 5.79
C ALA A 247 17.89 -2.39 5.56
N LEU A 248 18.17 -1.09 5.65
CA LEU A 248 17.18 -0.02 5.45
C LEU A 248 16.57 0.03 4.03
N GLY A 249 17.24 -0.55 3.04
CA GLY A 249 16.78 -0.63 1.65
C GLY A 249 16.20 -1.99 1.27
N MET A 250 16.13 -2.96 2.18
CA MET A 250 15.64 -4.31 1.89
C MET A 250 14.14 -4.46 2.15
N SER A 251 13.48 -5.24 1.31
CA SER A 251 12.16 -5.80 1.56
C SER A 251 12.19 -6.98 2.53
N HIS A 252 11.02 -7.43 3.00
CA HIS A 252 10.90 -8.60 3.87
C HIS A 252 11.50 -9.86 3.23
N THR A 253 11.18 -10.16 1.97
CA THR A 253 11.76 -11.36 1.30
C THR A 253 13.26 -11.25 1.07
N GLU A 254 13.80 -10.04 0.87
CA GLU A 254 15.23 -9.84 0.68
C GLU A 254 16.00 -10.04 1.99
N SER A 255 15.53 -9.47 3.11
CA SER A 255 16.18 -9.69 4.42
C SER A 255 16.08 -11.15 4.87
N GLN A 256 14.94 -11.81 4.63
CA GLN A 256 14.77 -13.22 4.95
C GLN A 256 15.67 -14.11 4.09
N LEU A 257 15.91 -13.74 2.83
CA LEU A 257 16.83 -14.48 1.97
C LEU A 257 18.27 -14.38 2.51
N GLU A 258 18.72 -13.22 3.00
CA GLU A 258 20.03 -13.07 3.65
C GLU A 258 20.19 -14.03 4.83
N PHE A 259 19.14 -14.22 5.62
CA PHE A 259 19.10 -15.20 6.71
C PHE A 259 19.19 -16.65 6.19
N PHE A 260 18.41 -17.02 5.17
CA PHE A 260 18.43 -18.37 4.61
C PHE A 260 19.74 -18.69 3.86
N LEU A 261 20.40 -17.68 3.29
CA LEU A 261 21.74 -17.82 2.68
C LEU A 261 22.87 -17.91 3.73
N GLY A 262 22.56 -17.71 5.01
CA GLY A 262 23.53 -17.78 6.11
C GLY A 262 24.39 -16.53 6.26
N HIS A 263 24.04 -15.42 5.61
CA HIS A 263 24.71 -14.13 5.82
C HIS A 263 24.35 -13.53 7.19
N THR A 264 23.18 -13.88 7.72
CA THR A 264 22.79 -13.57 9.09
C THR A 264 22.46 -14.81 9.91
N ALA A 265 22.70 -14.75 11.21
CA ALA A 265 22.43 -15.88 12.12
C ALA A 265 20.95 -15.94 12.57
N MET A 266 20.28 -14.79 12.61
CA MET A 266 18.91 -14.63 13.09
C MET A 266 18.11 -13.64 12.23
N VAL A 267 16.79 -13.65 12.37
CA VAL A 267 15.86 -12.66 11.76
C VAL A 267 14.65 -12.42 12.66
N PHE A 268 14.20 -11.17 12.75
CA PHE A 268 12.92 -10.83 13.37
C PHE A 268 11.79 -11.00 12.35
N CYS A 269 10.88 -11.93 12.64
CA CYS A 269 9.73 -12.18 11.77
C CYS A 269 8.58 -12.83 12.57
N GLY A 270 7.37 -12.73 12.03
CA GLY A 270 6.26 -13.51 12.53
C GLY A 270 6.37 -15.00 12.18
N SER A 271 5.44 -15.79 12.72
CA SER A 271 5.33 -17.24 12.49
C SER A 271 5.13 -17.63 11.03
N TRP A 272 4.83 -16.68 10.14
CA TRP A 272 4.65 -16.91 8.70
C TRP A 272 5.95 -17.03 7.90
N LEU A 273 7.13 -16.79 8.50
CA LEU A 273 8.44 -16.78 7.81
C LEU A 273 8.62 -17.99 6.89
N LYS A 274 8.38 -19.19 7.41
CA LYS A 274 8.58 -20.44 6.67
C LYS A 274 7.62 -20.56 5.50
N SER A 275 6.33 -20.26 5.69
CA SER A 275 5.36 -20.29 4.60
C SER A 275 5.65 -19.23 3.53
N GLU A 276 6.14 -18.05 3.90
CA GLU A 276 6.44 -16.96 2.97
C GLU A 276 7.65 -17.28 2.09
N MET A 277 8.61 -18.02 2.63
CA MET A 277 9.85 -18.40 1.93
C MET A 277 9.80 -19.83 1.37
N LEU A 278 8.62 -20.45 1.34
CA LEU A 278 8.43 -21.80 0.78
C LEU A 278 9.01 -21.88 -0.65
N GLY A 279 9.81 -22.93 -0.90
CA GLY A 279 10.49 -23.12 -2.19
C GLY A 279 11.77 -22.28 -2.38
N LYS A 280 12.12 -21.40 -1.42
CA LYS A 280 13.37 -20.63 -1.39
C LYS A 280 14.31 -21.01 -0.24
N ILE A 281 13.85 -21.85 0.69
CA ILE A 281 14.64 -22.35 1.81
C ILE A 281 15.62 -23.42 1.29
N PRO A 282 16.94 -23.30 1.55
CA PRO A 282 17.91 -24.29 1.13
C PRO A 282 17.67 -25.68 1.73
N ASP A 283 18.01 -26.73 0.98
CA ASP A 283 17.90 -28.12 1.45
C ASP A 283 18.74 -28.34 2.72
N GLY A 284 18.15 -28.99 3.72
CA GLY A 284 18.82 -29.31 4.99
C GLY A 284 18.96 -28.13 5.97
N PHE A 285 18.45 -26.95 5.63
CA PHE A 285 18.33 -25.83 6.56
C PHE A 285 17.32 -26.18 7.66
N ARG A 286 17.72 -26.05 8.93
CA ARG A 286 16.87 -26.28 10.10
C ARG A 286 16.57 -24.96 10.78
N LEU A 287 15.29 -24.68 10.99
CA LEU A 287 14.84 -23.46 11.64
C LEU A 287 14.61 -23.71 13.14
N GLY A 288 15.01 -22.72 13.92
CA GLY A 288 14.55 -22.59 15.29
C GLY A 288 13.91 -21.24 15.53
N ALA A 289 13.10 -21.18 16.57
CA ALA A 289 12.50 -19.94 17.03
C ALA A 289 12.61 -19.82 18.54
N PHE A 290 12.79 -18.60 19.03
CA PHE A 290 12.62 -18.28 20.44
C PHE A 290 11.83 -16.97 20.58
N ASN A 291 11.19 -16.80 21.73
CA ASN A 291 10.37 -15.62 22.00
C ASN A 291 11.27 -14.37 21.96
N PHE A 292 10.68 -13.20 21.75
CA PHE A 292 11.46 -11.98 21.96
C PHE A 292 12.04 -11.97 23.37
N PRO A 293 13.34 -11.65 23.53
CA PRO A 293 13.97 -11.66 24.84
C PRO A 293 13.22 -10.71 25.79
N ARG A 294 13.09 -11.08 27.07
CA ARG A 294 12.47 -10.19 28.06
C ARG A 294 13.47 -9.13 28.53
N THR A 295 12.95 -7.99 28.97
CA THR A 295 13.76 -6.97 29.64
C THR A 295 14.02 -7.34 31.10
N GLU A 296 15.11 -6.82 31.67
CA GLU A 296 15.43 -6.99 33.09
C GLU A 296 15.65 -5.60 33.72
N PRO A 297 14.83 -5.16 34.69
CA PRO A 297 13.70 -5.88 35.30
C PRO A 297 12.49 -6.04 34.36
N THR A 298 11.62 -7.00 34.69
CA THR A 298 10.32 -7.19 34.01
C THR A 298 9.15 -7.00 34.98
N LYS A 299 8.09 -6.34 34.53
CA LYS A 299 6.81 -6.15 35.23
C LYS A 299 5.67 -6.98 34.63
N ALA A 300 5.97 -7.82 33.63
CA ALA A 300 4.99 -8.67 32.95
C ALA A 300 5.36 -10.15 33.09
N ASP A 301 4.44 -11.02 32.70
CA ASP A 301 4.68 -12.46 32.59
C ASP A 301 5.90 -12.72 31.68
N PRO A 302 6.97 -13.38 32.18
CA PRO A 302 8.16 -13.66 31.38
C PRO A 302 7.93 -14.58 30.19
N ASN A 303 6.82 -15.33 30.18
CA ASN A 303 6.43 -16.21 29.08
C ASN A 303 5.38 -15.56 28.15
N ALA A 304 5.09 -14.27 28.33
CA ALA A 304 4.14 -13.58 27.48
C ALA A 304 4.63 -13.54 26.02
N ILE A 305 3.73 -13.86 25.09
CA ILE A 305 4.03 -13.84 23.65
C ILE A 305 3.33 -12.67 22.96
N ASN A 306 4.06 -12.01 22.06
CA ASN A 306 3.46 -11.03 21.16
C ASN A 306 2.70 -11.79 20.06
N SER A 307 1.37 -11.76 20.14
CA SER A 307 0.49 -12.54 19.28
C SER A 307 -0.48 -11.68 18.49
N GLY A 308 -0.83 -12.15 17.30
CA GLY A 308 -1.93 -11.65 16.49
C GLY A 308 -2.75 -12.79 15.92
N SER A 309 -3.80 -12.49 15.19
CA SER A 309 -4.56 -13.51 14.46
C SER A 309 -5.23 -12.93 13.22
N GLY A 310 -5.52 -13.80 12.25
CA GLY A 310 -6.39 -13.50 11.12
C GLY A 310 -7.84 -13.75 11.53
N TYR A 311 -8.64 -12.68 11.61
CA TYR A 311 -10.01 -12.71 12.10
C TYR A 311 -11.04 -12.74 10.97
N PHE A 312 -12.12 -13.47 11.22
CA PHE A 312 -13.31 -13.51 10.39
C PHE A 312 -14.49 -12.90 11.13
N PHE A 313 -15.35 -12.22 10.39
CA PHE A 313 -16.50 -11.49 10.92
C PHE A 313 -17.76 -11.92 10.19
N VAL A 314 -18.88 -11.91 10.92
CA VAL A 314 -20.20 -12.21 10.38
C VAL A 314 -21.00 -10.92 10.31
N PHE A 315 -21.54 -10.57 9.14
CA PHE A 315 -22.39 -9.40 9.00
C PHE A 315 -23.79 -9.68 9.54
N LYS A 316 -24.24 -8.87 10.50
CA LYS A 316 -25.49 -9.07 11.23
C LYS A 316 -26.72 -9.08 10.34
N ASN A 317 -26.74 -8.22 9.32
CA ASN A 317 -27.89 -8.04 8.43
C ASN A 317 -27.69 -8.71 7.06
N SER A 318 -26.80 -9.71 6.97
CA SER A 318 -26.73 -10.60 5.80
C SER A 318 -27.99 -11.47 5.67
N GLU A 319 -28.15 -12.20 4.57
CA GLU A 319 -29.36 -13.00 4.33
C GLU A 319 -29.43 -14.20 5.29
N ASN A 320 -28.29 -14.86 5.54
CA ASN A 320 -28.20 -16.06 6.36
C ASN A 320 -27.06 -16.02 7.40
N PRO A 321 -27.05 -15.05 8.34
CA PRO A 321 -25.93 -14.82 9.25
C PRO A 321 -25.62 -16.04 10.14
N GLU A 322 -26.64 -16.76 10.61
CA GLU A 322 -26.46 -17.95 11.45
C GLU A 322 -25.78 -19.10 10.70
N ILE A 323 -26.02 -19.24 9.39
CA ILE A 323 -25.31 -20.23 8.56
C ILE A 323 -23.85 -19.79 8.37
N GLY A 324 -23.59 -18.49 8.25
CA GLY A 324 -22.23 -17.94 8.29
C GLY A 324 -21.49 -18.28 9.58
N VAL A 325 -22.15 -18.19 10.74
CA VAL A 325 -21.58 -18.63 12.03
C VAL A 325 -21.30 -20.13 12.03
N ASP A 326 -22.23 -20.95 11.53
CA ASP A 326 -22.06 -22.41 11.45
C ASP A 326 -20.89 -22.80 10.53
N PHE A 327 -20.71 -22.10 9.41
CA PHE A 327 -19.55 -22.26 8.53
C PHE A 327 -18.23 -21.90 9.24
N LEU A 328 -18.18 -20.79 9.98
CA LEU A 328 -17.00 -20.44 10.77
C LEU A 328 -16.70 -21.49 11.85
N ARG A 329 -17.73 -22.05 12.48
CA ARG A 329 -17.58 -23.14 13.44
C ARG A 329 -17.02 -24.42 12.81
N PHE A 330 -17.45 -24.76 11.59
CA PHE A 330 -16.88 -25.87 10.83
C PHE A 330 -15.42 -25.60 10.43
N MET A 331 -15.13 -24.42 9.89
CA MET A 331 -13.79 -24.02 9.45
C MET A 331 -12.78 -24.00 10.59
N THR A 332 -13.24 -23.70 11.81
CA THR A 332 -12.43 -23.71 13.04
C THR A 332 -12.55 -25.02 13.83
N SER A 333 -13.03 -26.11 13.21
CA SER A 333 -12.86 -27.46 13.76
C SER A 333 -11.39 -27.86 13.80
N ARG A 334 -11.01 -28.78 14.69
CA ARG A 334 -9.63 -29.27 14.80
C ARG A 334 -9.15 -29.90 13.50
N GLU A 335 -10.02 -30.60 12.78
CA GLU A 335 -9.67 -31.23 11.50
C GLU A 335 -9.37 -30.20 10.41
N MET A 336 -10.26 -29.20 10.23
CA MET A 336 -10.08 -28.18 9.19
C MET A 336 -8.92 -27.25 9.53
N ALA A 337 -8.85 -26.74 10.77
CA ALA A 337 -7.74 -25.91 11.22
C ALA A 337 -6.40 -26.66 11.17
N GLY A 338 -6.39 -27.96 11.51
CA GLY A 338 -5.21 -28.81 11.41
C GLY A 338 -4.76 -29.04 9.98
N THR A 339 -5.71 -29.23 9.05
CA THR A 339 -5.42 -29.31 7.61
C THR A 339 -4.79 -28.00 7.10
N PHE A 340 -5.28 -26.84 7.57
CA PHE A 340 -4.67 -25.56 7.20
C PHE A 340 -3.23 -25.45 7.69
N ALA A 341 -2.99 -25.85 8.96
CA ALA A 341 -1.66 -25.88 9.55
C ALA A 341 -0.70 -26.79 8.75
N GLU A 342 -1.16 -27.97 8.33
CA GLU A 342 -0.36 -28.93 7.55
C GLU A 342 -0.05 -28.42 6.14
N MET A 343 -1.05 -27.90 5.42
CA MET A 343 -0.89 -27.44 4.05
C MET A 343 0.10 -26.28 3.91
N ARG A 344 0.18 -25.42 4.93
CA ARG A 344 0.96 -24.18 4.87
C ARG A 344 2.14 -24.14 5.84
N ASP A 345 2.25 -25.11 6.74
CA ASP A 345 3.22 -25.17 7.84
C ASP A 345 3.19 -23.88 8.68
N ILE A 346 2.00 -23.58 9.21
CA ILE A 346 1.68 -22.34 9.96
C ILE A 346 0.97 -22.64 11.28
N LEU A 347 0.94 -21.64 12.17
CA LEU A 347 0.20 -21.71 13.43
C LEU A 347 -1.28 -21.34 13.23
N VAL A 348 -2.16 -22.08 13.90
CA VAL A 348 -3.60 -21.83 13.95
C VAL A 348 -4.08 -21.61 15.38
N ALA A 349 -5.18 -20.87 15.53
CA ALA A 349 -5.72 -20.46 16.83
C ALA A 349 -6.52 -21.57 17.54
N VAL A 350 -6.78 -22.69 16.85
CA VAL A 350 -7.56 -23.81 17.39
C VAL A 350 -6.62 -24.73 18.18
N ASP A 351 -6.93 -24.90 19.46
CA ASP A 351 -6.20 -25.75 20.40
C ASP A 351 -6.24 -27.23 19.97
N GLY A 352 -5.08 -27.90 20.06
CA GLY A 352 -4.89 -29.29 19.63
C GLY A 352 -4.89 -29.53 18.11
N ALA A 353 -5.24 -28.54 17.27
CA ALA A 353 -5.35 -28.74 15.81
C ALA A 353 -4.01 -29.02 15.12
N MET A 354 -2.89 -28.57 15.71
CA MET A 354 -1.55 -28.70 15.13
C MET A 354 -0.82 -30.00 15.51
N GLU A 355 -1.39 -30.82 16.40
CA GLU A 355 -0.73 -32.03 16.91
C GLU A 355 -0.37 -33.01 15.79
N GLY A 356 0.94 -33.21 15.57
CA GLY A 356 1.46 -34.11 14.53
C GLY A 356 1.30 -33.61 13.09
N ARG A 357 0.85 -32.36 12.88
CA ARG A 357 0.57 -31.79 11.55
C ARG A 357 1.57 -30.72 11.10
N THR A 358 2.36 -30.15 12.01
CA THR A 358 3.41 -29.17 11.68
C THR A 358 4.79 -29.82 11.59
N THR A 359 5.70 -29.21 10.84
CA THR A 359 7.07 -29.73 10.75
C THR A 359 7.90 -29.45 12.02
N ALA A 360 9.05 -30.13 12.13
CA ALA A 360 9.99 -29.95 13.25
C ALA A 360 10.53 -28.50 13.38
N ASP A 361 10.53 -27.74 12.29
CA ASP A 361 10.94 -26.34 12.28
C ASP A 361 9.97 -25.43 13.03
N MET A 362 8.68 -25.82 13.08
CA MET A 362 7.62 -25.06 13.73
C MET A 362 7.45 -25.42 15.20
N GLN A 363 8.08 -26.51 15.66
CA GLN A 363 7.87 -27.05 16.99
C GLN A 363 8.16 -26.05 18.11
N ASP A 364 9.22 -25.24 17.97
CA ASP A 364 9.56 -24.23 18.98
C ASP A 364 8.42 -23.20 19.16
N LEU A 365 7.78 -22.80 18.06
CA LEU A 365 6.63 -21.88 18.09
C LEU A 365 5.39 -22.54 18.70
N VAL A 366 5.11 -23.81 18.35
CA VAL A 366 4.00 -24.58 18.92
C VAL A 366 4.19 -24.71 20.43
N ASP A 367 5.39 -25.07 20.88
CA ASP A 367 5.73 -25.20 22.30
C ASP A 367 5.64 -23.85 23.03
N MET A 368 5.97 -22.74 22.37
CA MET A 368 5.78 -21.40 22.94
C MET A 368 4.30 -21.05 23.07
N ALA A 369 3.49 -21.32 22.03
CA ALA A 369 2.06 -21.07 22.04
C ALA A 369 1.36 -21.86 23.16
N GLN A 370 1.70 -23.14 23.32
CA GLN A 370 1.12 -24.02 24.34
C GLN A 370 1.55 -23.67 25.78
N ARG A 371 2.78 -23.17 25.96
CA ARG A 371 3.29 -22.76 27.28
C ARG A 371 2.86 -21.35 27.69
N ALA A 372 2.48 -20.51 26.74
CA ALA A 372 2.10 -19.14 27.02
C ALA A 372 0.82 -19.08 27.84
N THR A 373 0.91 -18.50 29.04
CA THR A 373 -0.25 -18.17 29.87
C THR A 373 -0.88 -16.83 29.52
N THR A 374 -0.11 -15.97 28.84
CA THR A 374 -0.49 -14.61 28.49
C THR A 374 -0.08 -14.30 27.06
N SER A 375 -0.94 -13.63 26.29
CA SER A 375 -0.57 -13.06 25.00
C SER A 375 -0.97 -11.58 24.89
N TYR A 376 -0.19 -10.77 24.20
CA TYR A 376 -0.40 -9.32 24.03
C TYR A 376 -0.16 -8.88 22.60
N GLY A 377 -0.69 -7.72 22.23
CA GLY A 377 -0.76 -7.23 20.86
C GLY A 377 -1.99 -6.33 20.69
N THR A 378 -2.25 -5.92 19.46
CA THR A 378 -3.42 -5.10 19.09
C THR A 378 -4.17 -5.76 17.93
N ALA A 379 -5.50 -5.65 17.95
CA ALA A 379 -6.33 -6.04 16.82
C ALA A 379 -6.01 -5.17 15.59
N PRO A 380 -6.11 -5.73 14.37
CA PRO A 380 -6.05 -4.91 13.16
C PRO A 380 -7.07 -3.75 13.19
N GLY A 381 -6.58 -2.53 12.99
CA GLY A 381 -7.39 -1.31 13.03
C GLY A 381 -7.81 -0.84 14.43
N GLU A 382 -7.37 -1.52 15.50
CA GLU A 382 -7.52 -1.05 16.89
C GLU A 382 -6.65 0.19 17.15
N GLY A 383 -7.11 1.07 18.02
CA GLY A 383 -6.44 2.33 18.37
C GLY A 383 -6.80 3.48 17.42
N PHE A 384 -5.82 4.33 17.14
CA PHE A 384 -6.01 5.58 16.41
C PHE A 384 -5.19 5.56 15.11
N PRO A 385 -5.81 5.32 13.94
CA PRO A 385 -5.12 5.34 12.65
C PRO A 385 -4.33 6.63 12.38
N GLU A 386 -4.72 7.74 13.00
CA GLU A 386 -3.99 9.00 12.95
C GLU A 386 -2.59 8.97 13.58
N MET A 387 -2.28 7.96 14.40
CA MET A 387 -0.95 7.77 14.99
C MET A 387 -0.02 6.96 14.09
N ASP A 388 -0.53 6.20 13.12
CA ASP A 388 0.25 5.24 12.34
C ASP A 388 1.44 5.90 11.62
N GLN A 389 1.22 7.08 11.04
CA GLN A 389 2.29 7.82 10.38
C GLN A 389 3.39 8.23 11.36
N SER A 390 3.01 8.81 12.51
CA SER A 390 3.96 9.23 13.54
C SER A 390 4.75 8.05 14.11
N LEU A 391 4.09 6.90 14.30
CA LEU A 391 4.73 5.67 14.74
C LEU A 391 5.74 5.16 13.71
N ASN A 392 5.37 5.13 12.42
CA ASN A 392 6.25 4.66 11.35
C ASN A 392 7.48 5.56 11.16
N ASP A 393 7.29 6.88 11.20
CA ASP A 393 8.40 7.84 11.11
C ASP A 393 9.39 7.66 12.26
N ILE A 394 8.88 7.51 13.50
CA ILE A 394 9.73 7.36 14.68
C ILE A 394 10.46 6.01 14.66
N ARG A 395 9.79 4.93 14.25
CA ARG A 395 10.42 3.62 14.06
C ARG A 395 11.59 3.71 13.09
N PHE A 396 11.39 4.36 11.94
CA PHE A 396 12.45 4.56 10.96
C PHE A 396 13.61 5.38 11.54
N LYS A 397 13.33 6.55 12.13
CA LYS A 397 14.33 7.47 12.69
C LYS A 397 15.12 6.84 13.85
N ILE A 398 14.46 6.06 14.71
CA ILE A 398 15.10 5.37 15.84
C ILE A 398 16.05 4.28 15.35
N VAL A 399 15.62 3.47 14.38
CA VAL A 399 16.47 2.42 13.78
C VAL A 399 17.64 3.03 13.01
N ASN A 400 17.43 4.14 12.30
CA ASN A 400 18.46 4.83 11.54
C ASN A 400 19.39 5.71 12.42
N GLY A 401 19.07 5.91 13.70
CA GLY A 401 19.89 6.71 14.62
C GLY A 401 19.76 8.23 14.43
N GLU A 402 18.73 8.69 13.72
CA GLU A 402 18.51 10.11 13.41
C GLU A 402 17.90 10.91 14.56
N ILE A 403 17.29 10.22 15.53
CA ILE A 403 16.64 10.83 16.69
C ILE A 403 17.03 10.10 17.96
N THR A 404 17.16 10.83 19.06
CA THR A 404 17.38 10.19 20.35
C THR A 404 16.09 9.54 20.88
N PRO A 405 16.18 8.46 21.67
CA PRO A 405 15.01 7.80 22.27
C PRO A 405 14.12 8.76 23.08
N ALA A 406 14.73 9.71 23.79
CA ALA A 406 14.00 10.69 24.60
C ALA A 406 13.25 11.73 23.75
N GLU A 407 13.84 12.18 22.65
CA GLU A 407 13.17 13.09 21.71
C GLU A 407 12.04 12.38 20.97
N ALA A 408 12.26 11.14 20.56
CA ALA A 408 11.25 10.33 19.91
C ALA A 408 10.01 10.10 20.79
N ALA A 409 10.22 9.73 22.06
CA ALA A 409 9.16 9.60 23.06
C ALA A 409 8.32 10.89 23.19
N LYS A 410 8.97 12.05 23.27
CA LYS A 410 8.30 13.36 23.34
C LYS A 410 7.54 13.71 22.07
N GLN A 411 8.09 13.40 20.90
CA GLN A 411 7.41 13.63 19.62
C GLN A 411 6.14 12.76 19.52
N LEU A 412 6.21 11.49 19.92
CA LEU A 412 5.03 10.61 19.96
C LEU A 412 3.99 11.07 20.99
N GLU A 413 4.40 11.54 22.17
CA GLU A 413 3.44 12.09 23.15
C GLU A 413 2.77 13.38 22.65
N SER A 414 3.52 14.20 21.92
CA SER A 414 2.97 15.40 21.27
C SER A 414 1.95 15.03 20.19
N ALA A 415 2.26 14.04 19.35
CA ALA A 415 1.34 13.50 18.34
C ALA A 415 0.08 12.91 19.01
N ALA A 416 0.25 12.09 20.05
CA ALA A 416 -0.85 11.51 20.82
C ALA A 416 -1.74 12.60 21.45
N THR A 417 -1.14 13.67 21.98
CA THR A 417 -1.87 14.83 22.49
C THR A 417 -2.68 15.52 21.39
N ALA A 418 -2.12 15.67 20.19
CA ALA A 418 -2.83 16.25 19.06
C ALA A 418 -4.02 15.38 18.64
N VAL A 419 -3.86 14.06 18.61
CA VAL A 419 -4.95 13.11 18.32
C VAL A 419 -6.04 13.17 19.38
N ARG A 420 -5.70 13.10 20.68
CA ARG A 420 -6.66 13.26 21.79
C ARG A 420 -7.46 14.56 21.68
N ASN A 421 -6.76 15.68 21.46
CA ASN A 421 -7.40 16.99 21.32
C ASN A 421 -8.35 17.04 20.13
N ARG A 422 -8.01 16.35 19.03
CA ARG A 422 -8.83 16.27 17.82
C ARG A 422 -10.07 15.41 18.03
N VAL A 423 -9.96 14.29 18.74
CA VAL A 423 -11.11 13.47 19.13
C VAL A 423 -12.06 14.26 20.03
N ALA A 424 -11.52 15.01 21.00
CA ALA A 424 -12.32 15.85 21.89
C ALA A 424 -12.96 17.06 21.20
N ASN A 425 -12.29 17.64 20.20
CA ASN A 425 -12.75 18.84 19.48
C ASN A 425 -12.56 18.66 17.98
N PRO A 426 -13.43 17.88 17.30
CA PRO A 426 -13.22 17.53 15.91
C PRO A 426 -13.22 18.76 15.01
N ASP A 427 -14.02 19.79 15.26
CA ASP A 427 -14.12 20.94 14.36
C ASP A 427 -13.03 22.01 14.60
N ARG A 428 -12.16 21.83 15.61
CA ARG A 428 -11.13 22.81 15.93
C ARG A 428 -9.95 22.69 14.97
N ILE A 429 -9.46 23.83 14.48
CA ILE A 429 -8.29 23.94 13.62
C ILE A 429 -7.16 24.63 14.37
N THR A 430 -5.98 24.02 14.35
CA THR A 430 -4.76 24.64 14.91
C THR A 430 -3.92 25.22 13.79
N VAL A 431 -3.86 26.55 13.69
CA VAL A 431 -3.10 27.23 12.63
C VAL A 431 -1.59 27.11 12.91
N ARG A 432 -0.90 26.32 12.10
CA ARG A 432 0.56 26.16 12.09
C ARG A 432 1.21 26.92 10.92
N HIS A 433 0.57 26.91 9.76
CA HIS A 433 1.06 27.55 8.53
C HIS A 433 0.17 28.73 8.16
N VAL A 434 0.77 29.90 7.91
CA VAL A 434 0.05 31.08 7.41
C VAL A 434 0.57 31.50 6.05
N TRP A 435 1.89 31.57 5.90
CA TRP A 435 2.52 32.03 4.66
C TRP A 435 2.41 31.03 3.50
N LYS A 436 2.56 29.72 3.76
CA LYS A 436 2.44 28.70 2.70
C LYS A 436 1.04 28.67 2.08
N PRO A 437 -0.07 28.64 2.86
CA PRO A 437 -1.42 28.80 2.30
C PRO A 437 -1.61 30.10 1.53
N ALA A 438 -1.18 31.23 2.10
CA ALA A 438 -1.33 32.53 1.48
C ALA A 438 -0.63 32.60 0.12
N LEU A 439 0.59 32.06 0.02
CA LEU A 439 1.34 31.97 -1.22
C LEU A 439 0.63 31.07 -2.24
N LEU A 440 0.23 29.85 -1.84
CA LEU A 440 -0.42 28.91 -2.74
C LEU A 440 -1.75 29.49 -3.27
N LEU A 441 -2.61 29.99 -2.39
CA LEU A 441 -3.88 30.61 -2.78
C LEU A 441 -3.66 31.86 -3.63
N GLY A 442 -2.63 32.66 -3.33
CA GLY A 442 -2.24 33.81 -4.14
C GLY A 442 -1.82 33.40 -5.55
N LEU A 443 -0.97 32.38 -5.70
CA LEU A 443 -0.52 31.85 -6.99
C LEU A 443 -1.69 31.26 -7.78
N LEU A 444 -2.56 30.48 -7.13
CA LEU A 444 -3.77 29.94 -7.77
C LEU A 444 -4.72 31.06 -8.19
N GLY A 445 -4.90 32.08 -7.35
CA GLY A 445 -5.72 33.26 -7.67
C GLY A 445 -5.18 34.05 -8.85
N LEU A 446 -3.86 34.26 -8.91
CA LEU A 446 -3.19 34.91 -10.05
C LEU A 446 -3.31 34.08 -11.33
N ALA A 447 -3.08 32.77 -11.25
CA ALA A 447 -3.23 31.86 -12.38
C ALA A 447 -4.68 31.82 -12.90
N MET A 448 -5.66 31.82 -11.98
CA MET A 448 -7.08 31.90 -12.30
C MET A 448 -7.44 33.25 -12.95
N ALA A 449 -6.96 34.37 -12.41
CA ALA A 449 -7.20 35.70 -12.98
C ALA A 449 -6.57 35.83 -14.37
N PHE A 450 -5.35 35.32 -14.55
CA PHE A 450 -4.69 35.26 -15.85
C PHE A 450 -5.45 34.37 -16.83
N TRP A 451 -5.94 33.22 -16.38
CA TRP A 451 -6.77 32.32 -17.17
C TRP A 451 -8.09 32.99 -17.59
N LEU A 452 -8.76 33.69 -16.69
CA LEU A 452 -10.00 34.41 -16.97
C LEU A 452 -9.76 35.56 -17.95
N TYR A 453 -8.74 36.39 -17.71
CA TYR A 453 -8.38 37.52 -18.55
C TYR A 453 -8.09 37.09 -19.99
N THR A 454 -7.23 36.08 -20.17
CA THR A 454 -6.85 35.60 -21.50
C THR A 454 -8.02 34.94 -22.23
N THR A 455 -8.88 34.21 -21.51
CA THR A 455 -10.09 33.60 -22.08
C THR A 455 -11.11 34.66 -22.52
N LEU A 456 -11.37 35.67 -21.68
CA LEU A 456 -12.24 36.79 -22.01
C LEU A 456 -11.69 37.62 -23.18
N ARG A 457 -10.37 37.85 -23.22
CA ARG A 457 -9.71 38.54 -24.35
C ARG A 457 -9.89 37.77 -25.65
N GLN A 458 -9.69 36.45 -25.65
CA GLN A 458 -9.92 35.62 -26.84
C GLN A 458 -11.38 35.62 -27.26
N TRP A 459 -12.31 35.49 -26.31
CA TRP A 459 -13.74 35.56 -26.58
C TRP A 459 -14.15 36.90 -27.21
N ARG A 460 -13.63 38.02 -26.68
CA ARG A 460 -13.82 39.37 -27.26
C ARG A 460 -13.26 39.49 -28.68
N LYS A 461 -12.03 39.01 -28.94
CA LYS A 461 -11.47 38.98 -30.30
C LYS A 461 -12.32 38.16 -31.27
N LYS A 462 -12.86 37.03 -30.81
CA LYS A 462 -13.75 36.17 -31.61
C LYS A 462 -15.07 36.86 -31.95
N GLN A 463 -15.62 37.64 -31.01
CA GLN A 463 -16.82 38.46 -31.25
C GLN A 463 -16.53 39.67 -32.16
N ALA A 464 -15.36 40.29 -32.03
CA ALA A 464 -14.93 41.43 -32.85
C ALA A 464 -14.58 41.05 -34.31
N GLY A 465 -14.64 39.75 -34.66
CA GLY A 465 -14.31 39.28 -36.01
C GLY A 465 -12.81 39.30 -36.34
N GLU A 466 -11.96 39.60 -35.36
CA GLU A 466 -10.50 39.65 -35.51
C GLU A 466 -9.85 38.25 -35.60
N VAL A 467 -10.60 37.21 -35.26
CA VAL A 467 -10.18 35.81 -35.44
C VAL A 467 -10.82 35.30 -36.72
N PRO A 468 -10.03 34.87 -37.73
CA PRO A 468 -10.56 34.26 -38.94
C PRO A 468 -11.53 33.12 -38.55
N ARG A 469 -12.78 33.20 -39.01
CA ARG A 469 -13.68 32.05 -38.90
C ARG A 469 -13.10 30.98 -39.84
N PRO A 470 -12.88 29.73 -39.38
CA PRO A 470 -12.43 28.68 -40.27
C PRO A 470 -13.39 28.63 -41.47
N SER A 471 -12.84 28.88 -42.66
CA SER A 471 -13.59 28.92 -43.92
C SER A 471 -13.88 27.49 -44.36
N GLY A 472 -14.86 26.89 -43.70
CA GLY A 472 -15.31 25.53 -43.96
C GLY A 472 -16.47 25.18 -43.05
N ASN A 473 -17.70 25.49 -43.49
CA ASN A 473 -18.89 24.92 -42.85
C ASN A 473 -18.96 23.45 -43.22
N VAL A 474 -18.24 22.59 -42.51
CA VAL A 474 -18.55 21.16 -42.51
C VAL A 474 -19.93 21.06 -41.85
N ARG A 475 -20.98 20.91 -42.66
CA ARG A 475 -22.33 20.58 -42.19
C ARG A 475 -22.32 19.14 -41.69
N LEU A 476 -21.69 18.90 -40.54
CA LEU A 476 -21.89 17.66 -39.81
C LEU A 476 -23.36 17.62 -39.39
N SER A 477 -24.08 16.58 -39.81
CA SER A 477 -25.43 16.34 -39.31
C SER A 477 -25.34 16.15 -37.80
N TRP A 478 -26.31 16.68 -37.04
CA TRP A 478 -26.38 16.47 -35.59
C TRP A 478 -26.38 14.98 -35.24
N LEU A 479 -26.98 14.16 -36.11
CA LEU A 479 -26.93 12.71 -36.02
C LEU A 479 -25.49 12.17 -36.12
N GLY A 480 -24.67 12.70 -37.04
CA GLY A 480 -23.26 12.33 -37.19
C GLY A 480 -22.40 12.74 -35.98
N VAL A 481 -22.62 13.92 -35.41
CA VAL A 481 -21.95 14.34 -34.16
C VAL A 481 -22.33 13.43 -33.00
N ILE A 482 -23.61 13.13 -32.84
CA ILE A 482 -24.09 12.23 -31.78
C ILE A 482 -23.55 10.81 -31.99
N LEU A 483 -23.50 10.30 -33.22
CA LEU A 483 -23.01 8.94 -33.47
C LEU A 483 -21.49 8.82 -33.24
N PHE A 484 -20.69 9.83 -33.63
CA PHE A 484 -19.23 9.81 -33.50
C PHE A 484 -18.73 10.23 -32.12
N VAL A 485 -19.31 11.29 -31.53
CA VAL A 485 -18.84 11.88 -30.27
C VAL A 485 -19.71 11.43 -29.10
N GLY A 486 -21.01 11.16 -29.33
CA GLY A 486 -21.97 10.86 -28.28
C GLY A 486 -21.57 9.67 -27.40
N PRO A 487 -21.23 8.48 -27.92
CA PRO A 487 -20.80 7.36 -27.10
C PRO A 487 -19.60 7.71 -26.22
N ALA A 488 -18.53 8.26 -26.81
CA ALA A 488 -17.33 8.66 -26.08
C ALA A 488 -17.63 9.73 -25.01
N ALA A 489 -18.47 10.71 -25.33
CA ALA A 489 -18.90 11.74 -24.39
C ALA A 489 -19.73 11.15 -23.24
N ILE A 490 -20.63 10.21 -23.50
CA ILE A 490 -21.40 9.52 -22.46
C ILE A 490 -20.46 8.78 -21.50
N PHE A 491 -19.55 7.96 -22.03
CA PHE A 491 -18.57 7.25 -21.22
C PHE A 491 -17.70 8.21 -20.41
N TYR A 492 -17.18 9.27 -21.04
CA TYR A 492 -16.37 10.27 -20.35
C TYR A 492 -17.15 11.02 -19.27
N THR A 493 -18.39 11.42 -19.54
CA THR A 493 -19.24 12.07 -18.54
C THR A 493 -19.54 11.14 -17.38
N LEU A 494 -19.95 9.90 -17.65
CA LEU A 494 -20.34 8.93 -16.64
C LEU A 494 -19.17 8.49 -15.75
N PHE A 495 -18.00 8.24 -16.34
CA PHE A 495 -16.86 7.67 -15.63
C PHE A 495 -15.79 8.69 -15.21
N VAL A 496 -15.79 9.91 -15.75
CA VAL A 496 -14.83 10.97 -15.38
C VAL A 496 -15.52 12.16 -14.74
N ILE A 497 -16.49 12.78 -15.41
CA ILE A 497 -17.09 14.03 -14.93
C ILE A 497 -17.96 13.82 -13.69
N VAL A 498 -18.87 12.84 -13.72
CA VAL A 498 -19.79 12.57 -12.61
C VAL A 498 -19.04 12.21 -11.31
N PRO A 499 -18.07 11.26 -11.31
CA PRO A 499 -17.28 10.97 -10.11
C PRO A 499 -16.46 12.17 -9.65
N SER A 500 -15.89 12.95 -10.57
CA SER A 500 -15.16 14.17 -10.22
C SER A 500 -16.04 15.16 -9.46
N ILE A 501 -17.27 15.42 -9.93
CA ILE A 501 -18.23 16.29 -9.24
C ILE A 501 -18.61 15.71 -7.86
N LYS A 502 -18.82 14.40 -7.75
CA LYS A 502 -19.05 13.75 -6.45
C LYS A 502 -17.89 13.96 -5.49
N SER A 503 -16.63 13.87 -5.95
CA SER A 503 -15.46 14.17 -5.12
C SER A 503 -15.45 15.60 -4.58
N PHE A 504 -15.94 16.59 -5.33
CA PHE A 504 -16.12 17.95 -4.79
C PHE A 504 -17.16 17.98 -3.66
N VAL A 505 -18.26 17.24 -3.79
CA VAL A 505 -19.27 17.16 -2.72
C VAL A 505 -18.71 16.46 -1.48
N TRP A 506 -18.07 15.30 -1.66
CA TRP A 506 -17.46 14.52 -0.59
C TRP A 506 -16.33 15.26 0.13
N SER A 507 -15.62 16.16 -0.57
CA SER A 507 -14.60 17.01 0.06
C SER A 507 -15.15 17.97 1.11
N SER A 508 -16.48 18.18 1.14
CA SER A 508 -17.19 18.94 2.16
C SER A 508 -17.93 18.07 3.18
N MET A 509 -17.78 16.74 3.11
CA MET A 509 -18.38 15.79 4.03
C MET A 509 -17.31 15.16 4.93
N ARG A 510 -17.61 14.95 6.20
CA ARG A 510 -16.89 14.01 7.06
C ARG A 510 -17.53 12.65 6.84
N TRP A 511 -16.74 11.73 6.28
CA TRP A 511 -17.16 10.41 5.88
C TRP A 511 -15.97 9.46 5.92
N ASP A 512 -16.19 8.26 6.46
CA ASP A 512 -15.19 7.20 6.57
C ASP A 512 -15.30 6.12 5.47
N GLY A 513 -16.29 6.25 4.59
CA GLY A 513 -16.52 5.30 3.49
C GLY A 513 -17.45 4.15 3.84
N LEU A 514 -17.91 4.05 5.10
CA LEU A 514 -18.80 2.98 5.57
C LEU A 514 -20.06 3.55 6.26
N THR A 515 -19.92 4.68 6.94
CA THR A 515 -20.96 5.27 7.79
C THR A 515 -21.64 6.48 7.16
N ASP A 516 -22.61 7.08 7.87
CA ASP A 516 -23.33 8.26 7.40
C ASP A 516 -22.45 9.50 7.21
N MET A 517 -22.74 10.26 6.16
CA MET A 517 -22.01 11.49 5.84
C MET A 517 -22.50 12.66 6.70
N THR A 518 -21.57 13.45 7.25
CA THR A 518 -21.87 14.71 7.95
C THR A 518 -21.26 15.91 7.23
N PHE A 519 -22.06 16.95 6.96
CA PHE A 519 -21.56 18.13 6.25
C PHE A 519 -20.66 19.01 7.13
N VAL A 520 -19.43 19.26 6.70
CA VAL A 520 -18.40 20.04 7.43
C VAL A 520 -17.85 21.22 6.63
N GLY A 521 -18.42 21.53 5.47
CA GLY A 521 -18.05 22.71 4.66
C GLY A 521 -16.60 22.65 4.14
N PHE A 522 -15.76 23.61 4.56
CA PHE A 522 -14.36 23.71 4.13
C PHE A 522 -13.34 23.19 5.16
N LEU A 523 -13.81 22.50 6.20
CA LEU A 523 -12.97 22.05 7.32
C LEU A 523 -11.74 21.27 6.86
N HIS A 524 -11.89 20.33 5.94
CA HIS A 524 -10.77 19.52 5.41
C HIS A 524 -9.74 20.38 4.69
N PHE A 525 -10.18 21.33 3.86
CA PHE A 525 -9.27 22.27 3.18
C PHE A 525 -8.51 23.14 4.18
N GLN A 526 -9.19 23.61 5.23
CA GLN A 526 -8.53 24.42 6.25
C GLN A 526 -7.50 23.60 7.03
N ARG A 527 -7.81 22.35 7.38
CA ARG A 527 -6.86 21.45 8.03
C ARG A 527 -5.63 21.18 7.16
N LEU A 528 -5.84 20.81 5.90
CA LEU A 528 -4.76 20.53 4.95
C LEU A 528 -3.84 21.73 4.75
N LEU A 529 -4.42 22.93 4.60
CA LEU A 529 -3.64 24.14 4.33
C LEU A 529 -2.98 24.69 5.60
N PHE A 530 -3.74 24.88 6.68
CA PHE A 530 -3.27 25.64 7.84
C PHE A 530 -2.66 24.76 8.94
N GLU A 531 -2.98 23.47 9.03
CA GLU A 531 -2.55 22.60 10.13
C GLU A 531 -1.60 21.48 9.70
N SER A 532 -1.78 20.89 8.52
CA SER A 532 -1.04 19.68 8.11
C SER A 532 0.38 19.98 7.62
N ASP A 533 1.38 19.49 8.33
CA ASP A 533 2.78 19.49 7.88
C ASP A 533 2.99 18.50 6.73
N GLU A 534 2.39 17.31 6.83
CA GLU A 534 2.43 16.23 5.84
C GLU A 534 1.98 16.68 4.45
N PHE A 535 0.90 17.48 4.36
CA PHE A 535 0.41 18.02 3.08
C PHE A 535 1.47 18.89 2.40
N TRP A 536 2.15 19.75 3.15
CA TRP A 536 3.17 20.65 2.60
C TRP A 536 4.45 19.91 2.22
N ILE A 537 4.84 18.90 2.98
CA ILE A 537 5.98 18.03 2.65
C ILE A 537 5.67 17.25 1.37
N ALA A 538 4.49 16.66 1.28
CA ALA A 538 4.02 15.97 0.09
C ALA A 538 3.97 16.89 -1.14
N LEU A 539 3.52 18.13 -0.98
CA LEU A 539 3.54 19.12 -2.05
C LEU A 539 4.96 19.48 -2.48
N SER A 540 5.89 19.68 -1.53
CA SER A 540 7.28 19.99 -1.87
C SER A 540 7.96 18.87 -2.65
N ASN A 541 7.62 17.62 -2.34
CA ASN A 541 8.12 16.46 -3.07
C ASN A 541 7.56 16.38 -4.49
N ASN A 542 6.26 16.65 -4.69
CA ASN A 542 5.69 16.80 -6.03
C ASN A 542 6.40 17.91 -6.81
N LEU A 543 6.70 19.05 -6.17
CA LEU A 543 7.43 20.14 -6.82
C LEU A 543 8.87 19.74 -7.16
N PHE A 544 9.56 19.01 -6.28
CA PHE A 544 10.89 18.46 -6.57
C PHE A 544 10.86 17.59 -7.82
N ILE A 545 9.94 16.63 -7.90
CA ILE A 545 9.74 15.77 -9.08
C ILE A 545 9.40 16.60 -10.31
N MET A 546 8.47 17.55 -10.18
CA MET A 546 7.99 18.43 -11.25
C MET A 546 9.08 19.31 -11.85
N PHE A 547 10.13 19.67 -11.10
CA PHE A 547 11.22 20.51 -11.62
C PHE A 547 12.50 19.73 -11.92
N MET A 548 12.92 18.84 -11.03
CA MET A 548 14.18 18.11 -11.13
C MET A 548 14.18 17.14 -12.31
N ILE A 549 13.09 16.37 -12.49
CA ILE A 549 13.05 15.36 -13.55
C ILE A 549 13.06 16.01 -14.95
N PRO A 550 12.21 17.02 -15.28
CA PRO A 550 12.27 17.66 -16.59
C PRO A 550 13.60 18.39 -16.84
N LEU A 551 14.20 18.96 -15.79
CA LEU A 551 15.50 19.61 -15.89
C LEU A 551 16.60 18.65 -16.37
N CYS A 552 16.53 17.36 -16.03
CA CYS A 552 17.46 16.36 -16.52
C CYS A 552 17.01 15.70 -17.83
N VAL A 553 15.71 15.37 -17.95
CA VAL A 553 15.17 14.62 -19.09
C VAL A 553 15.17 15.44 -20.37
N LEU A 554 14.73 16.70 -20.34
CA LEU A 554 14.55 17.48 -21.57
C LEU A 554 15.89 17.76 -22.26
N PRO A 555 16.95 18.21 -21.56
CA PRO A 555 18.25 18.39 -22.20
C PRO A 555 18.83 17.08 -22.74
N LEU A 556 18.70 15.98 -21.99
CA LEU A 556 19.18 14.67 -22.43
C LEU A 556 18.43 14.17 -23.66
N ALA A 557 17.10 14.23 -23.64
CA ALA A 557 16.25 13.81 -24.75
C ALA A 557 16.52 14.63 -26.01
N LEU A 558 16.70 15.95 -25.86
CA LEU A 558 17.00 16.85 -26.96
C LEU A 558 18.40 16.60 -27.53
N PHE A 559 19.40 16.39 -26.65
CA PHE A 559 20.75 16.00 -27.06
C PHE A 559 20.75 14.70 -27.86
N LEU A 560 20.10 13.66 -27.34
CA LEU A 560 19.99 12.37 -28.03
C LEU A 560 19.27 12.49 -29.36
N ALA A 561 18.19 13.27 -29.43
CA ALA A 561 17.43 13.49 -30.66
C ALA A 561 18.28 14.20 -31.74
N VAL A 562 19.11 15.18 -31.37
CA VAL A 562 20.05 15.84 -32.29
C VAL A 562 21.15 14.88 -32.75
N CYS A 563 21.69 14.04 -31.86
CA CYS A 563 22.69 13.04 -32.25
C CYS A 563 22.12 12.03 -33.26
N ILE A 564 20.85 11.66 -33.10
CA ILE A 564 20.18 10.72 -34.01
C ILE A 564 19.85 11.38 -35.35
N SER A 565 19.33 12.62 -35.35
CA SER A 565 18.98 13.32 -36.59
C SER A 565 20.20 13.60 -37.49
N ARG A 566 21.39 13.70 -36.89
CA ARG A 566 22.67 13.86 -37.61
C ARG A 566 23.39 12.54 -37.92
N GLU A 567 22.70 11.41 -37.75
CA GLU A 567 23.22 10.06 -38.05
C GLU A 567 24.57 9.75 -37.37
N VAL A 568 24.79 10.24 -36.14
CA VAL A 568 26.03 9.98 -35.41
C VAL A 568 26.22 8.47 -35.17
N ILE A 569 27.46 7.99 -35.29
CA ILE A 569 27.83 6.57 -35.07
C ILE A 569 27.33 6.13 -33.69
N GLY A 570 26.48 5.09 -33.65
CA GLY A 570 25.86 4.57 -32.42
C GLY A 570 24.43 5.04 -32.14
N ALA A 571 23.89 6.00 -32.92
CA ALA A 571 22.52 6.53 -32.78
C ALA A 571 21.43 5.45 -32.66
N LYS A 572 21.52 4.37 -33.46
CA LYS A 572 20.56 3.26 -33.43
C LYS A 572 20.56 2.50 -32.09
N LEU A 573 21.73 2.33 -31.47
CA LEU A 573 21.85 1.66 -30.18
C LEU A 573 21.27 2.53 -29.06
N PHE A 574 21.59 3.82 -29.04
CA PHE A 574 21.01 4.77 -28.07
C PHE A 574 19.48 4.85 -28.19
N ARG A 575 18.95 4.83 -29.41
CA ARG A 575 17.50 4.80 -29.65
C ARG A 575 16.85 3.57 -29.01
N ILE A 576 17.46 2.39 -29.15
CA ILE A 576 16.94 1.15 -28.55
C ILE A 576 17.03 1.22 -27.02
N ALA A 577 18.19 1.61 -26.46
CA ALA A 577 18.42 1.62 -25.02
C ALA A 577 17.48 2.57 -24.26
N PHE A 578 17.23 3.77 -24.79
CA PHE A 578 16.35 4.75 -24.16
C PHE A 578 14.87 4.55 -24.50
N PHE A 579 14.54 3.85 -25.58
CA PHE A 579 13.14 3.53 -25.91
C PHE A 579 12.63 2.26 -25.23
N PHE A 580 13.51 1.31 -24.92
CA PHE A 580 13.19 0.08 -24.19
C PHE A 580 12.27 0.26 -22.96
N PRO A 581 12.44 1.29 -22.11
CA PRO A 581 11.61 1.49 -20.92
C PRO A 581 10.16 1.79 -21.25
N ASN A 582 9.91 2.47 -22.38
CA ASN A 582 8.58 2.85 -22.82
C ASN A 582 7.80 1.65 -23.38
N ILE A 583 8.47 0.52 -23.60
CA ILE A 583 7.85 -0.76 -23.95
C ILE A 583 7.41 -1.50 -22.68
N LEU A 584 8.07 -1.23 -21.54
CA LEU A 584 7.69 -1.79 -20.24
C LEU A 584 6.50 -1.01 -19.67
N GLY A 585 5.59 -1.71 -18.98
CA GLY A 585 4.62 -1.04 -18.12
C GLY A 585 5.33 -0.36 -16.93
N GLY A 586 4.77 0.73 -16.40
CA GLY A 586 5.34 1.50 -15.28
C GLY A 586 5.70 0.63 -14.07
N VAL A 587 4.79 -0.28 -13.69
CA VAL A 587 5.03 -1.28 -12.63
C VAL A 587 6.24 -2.15 -12.93
N ALA A 588 6.35 -2.71 -14.14
CA ALA A 588 7.45 -3.59 -14.53
C ALA A 588 8.80 -2.84 -14.53
N ALA A 589 8.83 -1.61 -15.02
CA ALA A 589 10.00 -0.74 -14.94
C ALA A 589 10.42 -0.47 -13.48
N THR A 590 9.45 -0.24 -12.59
CA THR A 590 9.72 -0.01 -11.16
C THR A 590 10.29 -1.25 -10.48
N LEU A 591 9.69 -2.42 -10.70
CA LEU A 591 10.20 -3.68 -10.16
C LEU A 591 11.60 -4.02 -10.66
N LEU A 592 11.90 -3.72 -11.93
CA LEU A 592 13.25 -3.87 -12.49
C LEU A 592 14.24 -2.99 -11.73
N TRP A 593 13.93 -1.70 -11.53
CA TRP A 593 14.81 -0.79 -10.79
C TRP A 593 14.96 -1.18 -9.32
N MET A 594 13.92 -1.72 -8.68
CA MET A 594 14.02 -2.25 -7.33
C MET A 594 15.06 -3.38 -7.24
N HIS A 595 15.09 -4.27 -8.24
CA HIS A 595 16.12 -5.31 -8.32
C HIS A 595 17.51 -4.73 -8.61
N LEU A 596 17.61 -3.74 -9.50
CA LEU A 596 18.87 -3.05 -9.80
C LEU A 596 19.46 -2.36 -8.56
N TYR A 597 18.60 -1.87 -7.68
CA TYR A 597 18.92 -1.18 -6.43
C TYR A 597 19.02 -2.08 -5.22
N ASN A 598 18.93 -3.39 -5.38
CA ASN A 598 19.10 -4.31 -4.27
C ASN A 598 20.48 -4.10 -3.62
N PRO A 599 20.55 -3.85 -2.30
CA PRO A 599 21.81 -3.60 -1.62
C PRO A 599 22.81 -4.76 -1.73
N GLN A 600 22.31 -6.00 -1.81
CA GLN A 600 23.06 -7.25 -1.83
C GLN A 600 23.04 -7.87 -3.24
N GLY A 601 24.01 -7.48 -4.06
CA GLY A 601 24.19 -8.03 -5.40
C GLY A 601 23.39 -7.32 -6.51
N GLY A 602 22.75 -6.19 -6.22
CA GLY A 602 22.14 -5.34 -7.23
C GLY A 602 23.19 -4.79 -8.21
N PRO A 603 22.97 -4.89 -9.54
CA PRO A 603 23.93 -4.43 -10.55
C PRO A 603 24.43 -3.00 -10.38
N VAL A 604 23.61 -2.07 -9.84
CA VAL A 604 24.03 -0.69 -9.62
C VAL A 604 25.16 -0.62 -8.60
N ASN A 605 25.02 -1.29 -7.45
CA ASN A 605 26.05 -1.33 -6.42
C ASN A 605 27.31 -2.02 -6.94
N THR A 606 27.16 -3.17 -7.60
CA THR A 606 28.27 -3.94 -8.15
C THR A 606 29.10 -3.11 -9.14
N VAL A 607 28.45 -2.38 -10.05
CA VAL A 607 29.15 -1.54 -11.03
C VAL A 607 29.85 -0.36 -10.35
N LEU A 608 29.21 0.33 -9.40
CA LEU A 608 29.83 1.46 -8.71
C LEU A 608 31.06 1.05 -7.89
N VAL A 609 30.98 -0.08 -7.19
CA VAL A 609 32.11 -0.65 -6.47
C VAL A 609 33.21 -1.08 -7.43
N ALA A 610 32.88 -1.71 -8.57
CA ALA A 610 33.85 -2.08 -9.60
C ALA A 610 34.56 -0.86 -10.24
N LEU A 611 33.93 0.30 -10.23
CA LEU A 611 34.51 1.58 -10.65
C LEU A 611 35.38 2.24 -9.56
N GLY A 612 35.58 1.59 -8.41
CA GLY A 612 36.41 2.08 -7.30
C GLY A 612 35.65 2.92 -6.28
N LEU A 613 34.32 2.97 -6.33
CA LEU A 613 33.49 3.68 -5.35
C LEU A 613 33.02 2.72 -4.24
N GLU A 614 33.96 2.29 -3.40
CA GLU A 614 33.72 1.30 -2.33
C GLU A 614 32.62 1.70 -1.34
N GLY A 615 32.37 3.00 -1.16
CA GLY A 615 31.27 3.51 -0.32
C GLY A 615 29.86 3.13 -0.78
N PHE A 616 29.70 2.57 -1.99
CA PHE A 616 28.41 2.05 -2.47
C PHE A 616 28.21 0.54 -2.22
N ALA A 617 29.19 -0.14 -1.61
CA ALA A 617 29.01 -1.54 -1.20
C ALA A 617 27.88 -1.65 -0.16
N GLY A 618 26.81 -2.38 -0.50
CA GLY A 618 25.64 -2.49 0.38
C GLY A 618 24.81 -1.21 0.51
N PHE A 619 24.97 -0.22 -0.39
CA PHE A 619 24.23 1.04 -0.28
C PHE A 619 22.73 0.83 -0.48
N ALA A 620 21.95 1.36 0.46
CA ALA A 620 20.51 1.23 0.51
C ALA A 620 19.81 2.35 -0.28
N TRP A 621 19.78 2.25 -1.61
CA TRP A 621 19.09 3.22 -2.48
C TRP A 621 17.60 3.39 -2.14
N LEU A 622 16.96 2.28 -1.74
CA LEU A 622 15.54 2.24 -1.41
C LEU A 622 15.27 2.53 0.07
N ALA A 623 16.29 2.89 0.86
CA ALA A 623 16.06 3.47 2.17
C ALA A 623 15.28 4.77 2.00
N GLN A 624 14.42 5.08 2.97
CA GLN A 624 13.51 6.22 2.89
C GLN A 624 14.30 7.54 2.65
N ASP A 625 15.45 7.76 3.27
CA ASP A 625 16.22 9.02 3.09
C ASP A 625 16.89 9.15 1.72
N ASN A 626 17.09 8.04 1.02
CA ASN A 626 17.77 8.00 -0.29
C ASN A 626 16.78 7.98 -1.46
N LEU A 627 15.49 7.82 -1.17
CA LEU A 627 14.46 7.46 -2.14
C LEU A 627 14.36 8.45 -3.32
N TYR A 628 14.33 9.76 -3.04
CA TYR A 628 14.19 10.77 -4.10
C TYR A 628 15.41 10.85 -5.02
N TRP A 629 16.60 10.57 -4.51
CA TRP A 629 17.81 10.52 -5.33
C TRP A 629 17.87 9.25 -6.17
N ALA A 630 17.37 8.12 -5.64
CA ALA A 630 17.17 6.89 -6.42
C ALA A 630 16.10 7.06 -7.52
N LEU A 631 15.10 7.91 -7.31
CA LEU A 631 14.03 8.18 -8.28
C LEU A 631 14.53 8.89 -9.55
N VAL A 632 15.52 9.78 -9.44
CA VAL A 632 16.00 10.63 -10.54
C VAL A 632 16.50 9.82 -11.76
N PRO A 633 17.51 8.95 -11.64
CA PRO A 633 18.02 8.16 -12.79
C PRO A 633 16.95 7.22 -13.37
N MET A 634 16.12 6.61 -12.52
CA MET A 634 15.00 5.78 -12.96
C MET A 634 14.01 6.57 -13.83
N SER A 635 13.66 7.79 -13.39
CA SER A 635 12.74 8.66 -14.12
C SER A 635 13.35 9.21 -15.41
N ILE A 636 14.66 9.50 -15.40
CA ILE A 636 15.39 9.90 -16.61
C ILE A 636 15.32 8.78 -17.65
N TRP A 637 15.60 7.54 -17.24
CA TRP A 637 15.53 6.38 -18.11
C TRP A 637 14.12 6.15 -18.66
N GLY A 638 13.10 6.25 -17.80
CA GLY A 638 11.70 6.08 -18.20
C GLY A 638 11.20 7.14 -19.20
N ALA A 639 11.56 8.41 -19.00
CA ALA A 639 10.98 9.53 -19.75
C ALA A 639 11.83 10.02 -20.94
N ALA A 640 13.14 9.79 -20.94
CA ALA A 640 14.01 10.35 -21.99
C ALA A 640 13.70 9.79 -23.38
N GLY A 641 13.38 8.50 -23.51
CA GLY A 641 13.08 7.87 -24.81
C GLY A 641 11.87 8.45 -25.52
N PHE A 642 10.75 8.60 -24.80
CA PHE A 642 9.52 9.19 -25.33
C PHE A 642 9.76 10.62 -25.82
N ASN A 643 10.38 11.46 -24.99
CA ASN A 643 10.64 12.86 -25.33
C ASN A 643 11.66 12.98 -26.48
N MET A 644 12.66 12.11 -26.52
CA MET A 644 13.65 12.08 -27.60
C MET A 644 12.98 11.78 -28.95
N ILE A 645 12.09 10.78 -29.03
CA ILE A 645 11.38 10.47 -30.28
C ILE A 645 10.47 11.62 -30.69
N LEU A 646 9.78 12.22 -29.73
CA LEU A 646 8.92 13.37 -29.96
C LEU A 646 9.72 14.55 -30.55
N PHE A 647 10.90 14.86 -30.00
CA PHE A 647 11.78 15.90 -30.53
C PHE A 647 12.41 15.54 -31.87
N LEU A 648 12.77 14.27 -32.07
CA LEU A 648 13.29 13.78 -33.35
C LEU A 648 12.27 13.96 -34.47
N ALA A 649 11.02 13.52 -34.26
CA ALA A 649 9.94 13.69 -35.24
C ALA A 649 9.67 15.17 -35.56
N ALA A 650 9.76 16.04 -34.56
CA ALA A 650 9.63 17.48 -34.77
C ALA A 650 10.79 18.05 -35.61
N MET A 651 12.03 17.62 -35.35
CA MET A 651 13.20 18.04 -36.13
C MET A 651 13.14 17.51 -37.57
N GLU A 652 12.69 16.27 -37.78
CA GLU A 652 12.52 15.67 -39.11
C GLU A 652 11.42 16.37 -39.94
N SER A 653 10.48 17.07 -39.31
CA SER A 653 9.47 17.86 -40.01
C SER A 653 9.99 19.17 -40.59
N ILE A 654 11.19 19.61 -40.19
CA ILE A 654 11.81 20.85 -40.68
C ILE A 654 12.37 20.60 -42.09
N PRO A 655 11.97 21.38 -43.11
CA PRO A 655 12.49 21.21 -44.47
C PRO A 655 14.02 21.35 -44.54
N SER A 656 14.71 20.45 -45.25
CA SER A 656 16.18 20.50 -45.40
C SER A 656 16.68 21.81 -46.00
N SER A 657 15.86 22.43 -46.87
CA SER A 657 16.14 23.73 -47.50
C SER A 657 16.43 24.85 -46.52
N VAL A 658 15.84 24.81 -45.31
CA VAL A 658 16.10 25.82 -44.26
C VAL A 658 17.52 25.68 -43.72
N TYR A 659 18.01 24.45 -43.56
CA TYR A 659 19.37 24.18 -43.11
C TYR A 659 20.41 24.45 -44.22
N GLU A 660 20.11 24.06 -45.46
CA GLU A 660 20.98 24.34 -46.61
C GLU A 660 21.18 25.85 -46.82
N ALA A 661 20.12 26.65 -46.68
CA ALA A 661 20.21 28.11 -46.74
C ALA A 661 21.12 28.67 -45.63
N ALA A 662 21.00 28.14 -44.41
CA ALA A 662 21.83 28.56 -43.28
C ALA A 662 23.30 28.15 -43.44
N ASP A 663 23.58 27.00 -44.05
CA ASP A 663 24.94 26.56 -44.40
C ASP A 663 25.58 27.48 -45.44
N ILE A 664 24.83 27.90 -46.46
CA ILE A 664 25.28 28.88 -47.47
C ILE A 664 25.62 30.22 -46.81
N ASP A 665 24.83 30.66 -45.83
CA ASP A 665 25.07 31.87 -45.04
C ASP A 665 26.21 31.72 -43.99
N GLY A 666 26.87 30.56 -43.92
CA GLY A 666 27.99 30.28 -43.02
C GLY A 666 27.59 30.12 -41.55
N ALA A 667 26.34 29.80 -41.26
CA ALA A 667 25.87 29.58 -39.90
C ALA A 667 26.47 28.27 -39.34
N SER A 668 27.16 28.35 -38.19
CA SER A 668 27.70 27.16 -37.53
C SER A 668 26.58 26.23 -37.03
N PRO A 669 26.83 24.92 -36.85
CA PRO A 669 25.80 23.98 -36.37
C PRO A 669 25.22 24.33 -35.00
N TRP A 670 25.99 25.01 -34.15
CA TRP A 670 25.51 25.55 -32.87
C TRP A 670 24.55 26.71 -33.06
N ARG A 671 24.83 27.61 -34.03
CA ARG A 671 23.95 28.72 -34.38
C ARG A 671 22.66 28.21 -35.02
N GLN A 672 22.74 27.22 -35.91
CA GLN A 672 21.57 26.56 -36.48
C GLN A 672 20.69 25.89 -35.42
N PHE A 673 21.27 25.26 -34.40
CA PHE A 673 20.51 24.65 -33.32
C PHE A 673 19.68 25.70 -32.55
N TRP A 674 20.31 26.77 -32.07
CA TRP A 674 19.63 27.78 -31.26
C TRP A 674 18.74 28.74 -32.05
N SER A 675 19.08 29.05 -33.30
CA SER A 675 18.36 30.04 -34.12
C SER A 675 17.33 29.44 -35.08
N ILE A 676 17.45 28.14 -35.42
CA ILE A 676 16.53 27.46 -36.36
C ILE A 676 15.82 26.34 -35.61
N THR A 677 16.56 25.33 -35.16
CA THR A 677 15.96 24.08 -34.64
C THR A 677 15.05 24.34 -33.42
N ILE A 678 15.57 24.99 -32.37
CA ILE A 678 14.82 25.23 -31.12
C ILE A 678 13.57 26.09 -31.34
N PRO A 679 13.62 27.22 -32.07
CA PRO A 679 12.43 28.00 -32.38
C PRO A 679 11.34 27.20 -33.12
N LEU A 680 11.73 26.34 -34.07
CA LEU A 680 10.78 25.61 -34.91
C LEU A 680 10.14 24.42 -34.21
N ILE A 681 10.88 23.73 -33.32
CA ILE A 681 10.32 22.65 -32.50
C ILE A 681 9.71 23.15 -31.19
N TRP A 682 9.61 24.47 -30.99
CA TRP A 682 9.22 25.08 -29.71
C TRP A 682 7.86 24.59 -29.22
N GLU A 683 6.90 24.38 -30.13
CA GLU A 683 5.58 23.86 -29.76
C GLU A 683 5.69 22.46 -29.15
N VAL A 684 6.49 21.60 -29.76
CA VAL A 684 6.70 20.23 -29.31
C VAL A 684 7.49 20.21 -27.99
N LEU A 685 8.49 21.07 -27.85
CA LEU A 685 9.22 21.26 -26.58
C LEU A 685 8.26 21.73 -25.46
N SER A 686 7.35 22.65 -25.78
CA SER A 686 6.35 23.16 -24.85
C SER A 686 5.36 22.09 -24.41
N ILE A 687 4.88 21.26 -25.34
CA ILE A 687 3.99 20.13 -25.04
C ILE A 687 4.71 19.13 -24.12
N SER A 688 5.96 18.81 -24.43
CA SER A 688 6.79 17.92 -23.61
C SER A 688 6.97 18.45 -22.18
N ILE A 689 7.33 19.74 -22.02
CA ILE A 689 7.43 20.39 -20.71
C ILE A 689 6.11 20.29 -19.95
N VAL A 690 4.98 20.56 -20.60
CA VAL A 690 3.66 20.50 -19.97
C VAL A 690 3.33 19.07 -19.52
N PHE A 691 3.56 18.06 -20.35
CA PHE A 691 3.34 16.66 -19.95
C PHE A 691 4.22 16.25 -18.78
N MET A 692 5.48 16.66 -18.78
CA MET A 692 6.38 16.35 -17.68
C MET A 692 5.98 17.06 -16.37
N VAL A 693 5.55 18.32 -16.45
CA VAL A 693 5.03 19.07 -15.29
C VAL A 693 3.77 18.39 -14.73
N ILE A 694 2.83 17.99 -15.59
CA ILE A 694 1.64 17.22 -15.20
C ILE A 694 2.06 15.89 -14.55
N GLY A 695 3.03 15.19 -15.15
CA GLY A 695 3.56 13.92 -14.65
C GLY A 695 4.13 14.06 -13.24
N GLY A 696 4.94 15.10 -12.99
CA GLY A 696 5.53 15.33 -11.68
C GLY A 696 4.49 15.67 -10.60
N MET A 697 3.49 16.49 -10.96
CA MET A 697 2.39 16.78 -10.04
C MET A 697 1.46 15.59 -9.79
N LYS A 698 1.37 14.64 -10.73
CA LYS A 698 0.56 13.41 -10.59
C LYS A 698 1.37 12.20 -10.15
N ALA A 699 2.63 12.38 -9.73
CA ALA A 699 3.48 11.30 -9.27
C ALA A 699 2.81 10.56 -8.10
N PHE A 700 2.73 9.24 -8.20
CA PHE A 700 2.11 8.36 -7.22
C PHE A 700 2.71 6.96 -7.31
N GLU A 701 2.53 6.31 -8.48
CA GLU A 701 2.79 4.87 -8.68
C GLU A 701 4.21 4.46 -8.27
N VAL A 702 5.22 5.18 -8.76
CA VAL A 702 6.62 4.83 -8.47
C VAL A 702 6.93 4.96 -6.98
N ILE A 703 6.52 6.06 -6.33
CA ILE A 703 6.74 6.26 -4.90
C ILE A 703 6.02 5.18 -4.08
N TRP A 704 4.76 4.87 -4.44
CA TRP A 704 3.97 3.84 -3.78
C TRP A 704 4.64 2.46 -3.85
N LEU A 705 5.20 2.08 -5.00
CA LEU A 705 5.89 0.81 -5.17
C LEU A 705 7.26 0.79 -4.46
N LEU A 706 8.07 1.84 -4.60
CA LEU A 706 9.40 1.90 -3.99
C LEU A 706 9.35 1.95 -2.45
N THR A 707 8.32 2.56 -1.87
CA THR A 707 8.10 2.58 -0.41
C THR A 707 7.27 1.40 0.10
N ASN A 708 6.91 0.47 -0.80
CA ASN A 708 6.04 -0.64 -0.51
C ASN A 708 4.75 -0.23 0.22
N GLN A 709 4.12 0.83 -0.27
CA GLN A 709 2.82 1.31 0.22
C GLN A 709 2.86 1.89 1.64
N THR A 710 4.05 2.01 2.24
CA THR A 710 4.28 2.58 3.57
C THR A 710 5.37 3.67 3.54
N PRO A 711 5.19 4.76 2.77
CA PRO A 711 6.10 5.90 2.81
C PRO A 711 6.16 6.53 4.20
N THR A 712 7.35 7.00 4.61
CA THR A 712 7.48 7.93 5.73
C THR A 712 6.93 9.31 5.34
N THR A 713 6.68 10.19 6.32
CA THR A 713 6.15 11.55 6.07
C THR A 713 6.96 12.29 5.02
N ASP A 714 8.29 12.18 5.13
CA ASP A 714 9.25 12.85 4.25
C ASP A 714 9.23 12.33 2.80
N ASN A 715 8.64 11.14 2.57
CA ASN A 715 8.53 10.50 1.25
C ASN A 715 7.14 10.53 0.63
N HIS A 716 6.17 11.15 1.28
CA HIS A 716 4.87 11.32 0.64
C HIS A 716 4.95 12.22 -0.58
N VAL A 717 4.13 11.88 -1.57
CA VAL A 717 3.66 12.76 -2.63
C VAL A 717 2.16 12.95 -2.42
N ILE A 718 1.56 14.00 -2.99
CA ILE A 718 0.13 14.30 -2.78
C ILE A 718 -0.76 13.09 -3.10
N GLY A 719 -0.40 12.31 -4.12
CA GLY A 719 -1.10 11.08 -4.47
C GLY A 719 -1.02 9.99 -3.39
N THR A 720 0.15 9.75 -2.79
CA THR A 720 0.29 8.71 -1.75
C THR A 720 -0.37 9.14 -0.46
N ARG A 721 -0.30 10.43 -0.10
CA ARG A 721 -1.02 10.98 1.06
C ARG A 721 -2.54 10.85 0.93
N MET A 722 -3.08 11.06 -0.28
CA MET A 722 -4.49 10.86 -0.60
C MET A 722 -4.92 9.40 -0.40
N VAL A 723 -4.13 8.46 -0.93
CA VAL A 723 -4.43 7.01 -0.81
C VAL A 723 -4.36 6.56 0.65
N GLN A 724 -3.36 7.02 1.40
CA GLN A 724 -3.27 6.73 2.83
C GLN A 724 -4.46 7.29 3.62
N ALA A 725 -4.84 8.55 3.39
CA ALA A 725 -6.03 9.15 4.01
C ALA A 725 -7.29 8.31 3.72
N MET A 726 -7.43 7.82 2.50
CA MET A 726 -8.63 7.10 2.07
C MET A 726 -8.71 5.67 2.61
N PHE A 727 -7.61 4.92 2.54
CA PHE A 727 -7.63 3.47 2.73
C PHE A 727 -7.00 3.00 4.05
N ALA A 728 -6.05 3.75 4.61
CA ALA A 728 -5.41 3.41 5.89
C ALA A 728 -6.08 4.16 7.05
N GLU A 729 -6.31 5.46 6.89
CA GLU A 729 -6.93 6.30 7.95
C GLU A 729 -8.45 6.31 7.89
N PHE A 730 -9.07 5.75 6.85
CA PHE A 730 -10.51 5.78 6.61
C PHE A 730 -11.11 7.20 6.67
N LYS A 731 -10.44 8.19 6.08
CA LYS A 731 -10.87 9.59 5.99
C LYS A 731 -11.18 9.98 4.54
N VAL A 732 -12.26 9.44 3.99
CA VAL A 732 -12.66 9.65 2.59
C VAL A 732 -12.92 11.13 2.27
N GLY A 733 -13.54 11.86 3.19
CA GLY A 733 -13.75 13.31 3.05
C GLY A 733 -12.47 14.12 2.93
N GLU A 734 -11.45 13.79 3.73
CA GLU A 734 -10.15 14.45 3.68
C GLU A 734 -9.38 14.07 2.40
N ALA A 735 -9.38 12.80 2.04
CA ALA A 735 -8.76 12.30 0.81
C ALA A 735 -9.34 12.98 -0.45
N THR A 736 -10.65 13.16 -0.53
CA THR A 736 -11.30 13.85 -1.65
C THR A 736 -11.00 15.35 -1.66
N ALA A 737 -10.80 15.99 -0.50
CA ALA A 737 -10.29 17.37 -0.43
C ALA A 737 -8.86 17.48 -0.97
N ILE A 738 -7.98 16.52 -0.67
CA ILE A 738 -6.63 16.44 -1.28
C ILE A 738 -6.75 16.32 -2.81
N ALA A 739 -7.63 15.46 -3.32
CA ALA A 739 -7.86 15.29 -4.74
C ALA A 739 -8.33 16.59 -5.43
N VAL A 740 -9.24 17.32 -4.80
CA VAL A 740 -9.73 18.63 -5.28
C VAL A 740 -8.60 19.65 -5.33
N LEU A 741 -7.79 19.77 -4.27
CA LEU A 741 -6.63 20.67 -4.26
C LEU A 741 -5.64 20.31 -5.37
N LEU A 742 -5.32 19.02 -5.53
CA LEU A 742 -4.45 18.55 -6.60
C LEU A 742 -4.99 18.90 -7.98
N PHE A 743 -6.29 18.69 -8.21
CA PHE A 743 -6.95 19.07 -9.46
C PHE A 743 -6.80 20.56 -9.76
N LEU A 744 -7.08 21.43 -8.78
CA LEU A 744 -6.95 22.87 -8.95
C LEU A 744 -5.50 23.28 -9.26
N MET A 745 -4.53 22.70 -8.53
CA MET A 745 -3.11 22.96 -8.77
C MET A 745 -2.67 22.53 -10.18
N VAL A 746 -3.03 21.32 -10.62
CA VAL A 746 -2.69 20.81 -11.95
C VAL A 746 -3.40 21.62 -13.04
N PHE A 747 -4.68 21.95 -12.88
CA PHE A 747 -5.45 22.71 -13.86
C PHE A 747 -4.88 24.12 -14.07
N PHE A 748 -4.68 24.87 -12.97
CA PHE A 748 -4.15 26.23 -13.06
C PHE A 748 -2.67 26.24 -13.45
N GLY A 749 -1.86 25.31 -12.94
CA GLY A 749 -0.46 25.16 -13.33
C GLY A 749 -0.31 24.85 -14.82
N THR A 750 -1.03 23.85 -15.33
CA THR A 750 -1.00 23.46 -16.75
C THR A 750 -1.44 24.61 -17.67
N THR A 751 -2.54 25.28 -17.32
CA THR A 751 -3.05 26.37 -18.15
C THR A 751 -2.17 27.62 -18.11
N ALA A 752 -1.51 27.90 -16.98
CA ALA A 752 -0.50 28.95 -16.88
C ALA A 752 0.72 28.62 -17.75
N THR A 753 1.27 27.40 -17.64
CA THR A 753 2.42 26.94 -18.44
C THR A 753 2.11 26.98 -19.94
N LEU A 754 1.00 26.39 -20.39
CA LEU A 754 0.61 26.39 -21.81
C LEU A 754 0.48 27.80 -22.38
N ARG A 755 -0.09 28.73 -21.61
CA ARG A 755 -0.26 30.11 -22.07
C ARG A 755 1.03 30.92 -22.03
N ALA A 756 1.88 30.70 -21.03
CA ALA A 756 3.19 31.35 -20.93
C ALA A 756 4.15 30.88 -22.04
N MET A 757 4.05 29.60 -22.43
CA MET A 757 4.88 29.02 -23.48
C MET A 757 4.35 29.25 -24.90
N LYS A 758 3.13 29.77 -25.05
CA LYS A 758 2.53 30.02 -26.36
C LYS A 758 3.34 31.08 -27.12
N ARG A 759 4.01 30.67 -28.20
CA ARG A 759 4.61 31.55 -29.22
C ARG A 759 3.77 31.53 -30.48
N GLU A 760 3.94 32.52 -31.35
CA GLU A 760 3.41 32.44 -32.71
C GLU A 760 4.09 31.26 -33.41
N ALA A 761 3.31 30.36 -34.01
CA ALA A 761 3.84 29.25 -34.79
C ALA A 761 4.66 29.86 -35.93
N VAL A 762 5.96 29.59 -35.93
CA VAL A 762 6.84 30.00 -37.03
C VAL A 762 6.64 28.96 -38.12
N GLU A 763 5.74 29.25 -39.06
CA GLU A 763 5.53 28.45 -40.25
C GLU A 763 6.62 28.76 -41.29
N PHE A 764 7.03 27.73 -42.03
CA PHE A 764 8.01 27.80 -43.12
C PHE A 764 7.40 28.32 -44.41
#